data_AF-A0A9W6FDX7-F1
#
_entry.id   AF-A0A9W6FDX7-F1
#
_cell.length_a   1.000
_cell.length_b   1.000
_cell.length_c   1.000
_cell.angle_alpha   90.00
_cell.angle_beta   90.00
_cell.angle_gamma   90.00
#
_symmetry.space_group_name_H-M   'P 1'
#
loop_
_entity.id
_entity.type
_entity.pdbx_description
1 polymer ?
#
loop_
_entity_poly.entity_id
_entity_poly.type
_entity_poly.pdbx_seq_one_letter_code
_entity_poly.pdbx_strand_id
1 'polypeptide(L)'
;MVKYNYRVLNFIGVEHDSGKNILKEIIYILFEVSEELIMQSFTIKDASDSLSDIFEMLYKMNQNKISSVDITDQYGELIFERMIQGKYALIIDNIQYFDYPLLHFLEKLIIYVKNCGRGNSLFLAFSINTDYASENTDITKIKFLFQQLQNTNVCRMATWFLDGFHSPGSALEFIKQLLGINNANYDALFQKILDKTSLLPFYIECIVEVFRNFKSVTFSESRCIIQNPVLFEDELTNLPDSVEGNIERRWQFFIQHHPNEDNYINLLSIVHIFGECDKDLLMSLRLNTALLKDLCKYHILKREETVNTDKYTFIHDLMEKFFCEYISDFDNIAYEYLTKTGYKHLKNFYPIVYNLCILYSKNYTTEELVTIIQAGIHIEIPYKIFYSYYKNCMKAILESYESFICKNEWYDLVYFIAKQLKLRIGNKAAYDMISKLFGTLENGNFEDRYYYNRFGELLFFYGEINQQLTYYQDVISLYLKYLDRYKILEKSNSTEEIRSNITFIYNRLSVAYKHFPDCVRHQKHLHYINLSLYMSRTLKNRQFLAENCYDKGSYYYCHIKYKKRVLDYWESCCNLVKKYHIKVMTLHYIEHRIQMALIRQQTDEIPQLLDKGFDYIEHGKYNEQAIYFKRFFYYAKAIYYLLKRTDYEIVHNSLQHAEEALLMLGKNNMTYINYLRGKLYACLNDSEHTYEFYKEAYLQAFDLTILHKDTFIDLLTEDMLIKFRELNIDQKNFPINYLKKENHCLMAKRLFSMDKKQFLIFRNNYRAKSIIQSLDGKENYPNI
;
A
#
# COMPACT_ATOMS: atom_id res chain seq x y z
N MET A 1 -32.35 -11.99 0.01
CA MET A 1 -31.77 -13.12 0.77
C MET A 1 -32.77 -13.78 1.71
N VAL A 2 -33.40 -13.05 2.63
CA VAL A 2 -34.39 -13.61 3.58
C VAL A 2 -35.57 -14.29 2.88
N LYS A 3 -36.11 -13.69 1.80
CA LYS A 3 -37.14 -14.29 0.92
C LYS A 3 -36.75 -15.65 0.32
N TYR A 4 -35.45 -15.95 0.27
CA TYR A 4 -34.89 -17.22 -0.24
C TYR A 4 -34.41 -18.15 0.89
N ASN A 5 -34.82 -17.90 2.15
CA ASN A 5 -34.50 -18.70 3.35
C ASN A 5 -33.01 -18.75 3.72
N TYR A 6 -32.25 -17.70 3.41
CA TYR A 6 -30.87 -17.56 3.90
C TYR A 6 -30.85 -17.02 5.33
N ARG A 7 -30.02 -17.62 6.20
CA ARG A 7 -29.58 -17.02 7.47
C ARG A 7 -28.49 -16.00 7.15
N VAL A 8 -28.80 -14.70 7.32
CA VAL A 8 -27.90 -13.61 6.94
C VAL A 8 -27.04 -13.21 8.13
N LEU A 9 -25.72 -13.28 7.94
CA LEU A 9 -24.70 -12.75 8.84
C LEU A 9 -24.15 -11.49 8.18
N ASN A 10 -24.35 -10.33 8.79
CA ASN A 10 -23.93 -9.05 8.22
C ASN A 10 -22.96 -8.34 9.17
N PHE A 11 -21.79 -8.00 8.65
CA PHE A 11 -20.73 -7.32 9.38
C PHE A 11 -20.32 -6.07 8.60
N ILE A 12 -20.06 -4.98 9.31
CA ILE A 12 -19.57 -3.74 8.72
C ILE A 12 -18.17 -3.52 9.30
N GLY A 13 -17.16 -3.47 8.44
CA GLY A 13 -15.81 -3.14 8.81
C GLY A 13 -15.73 -1.68 9.19
N VAL A 14 -15.38 -1.42 10.44
CA VAL A 14 -14.84 -0.15 10.87
C VAL A 14 -13.33 -0.33 10.95
N GLU A 15 -12.58 0.74 10.65
CA GLU A 15 -11.13 0.77 10.84
C GLU A 15 -10.79 0.12 12.19
N HIS A 16 -10.00 -0.96 12.14
CA HIS A 16 -9.49 -1.66 13.33
C HIS A 16 -10.45 -2.65 14.02
N ASP A 17 -11.49 -3.15 13.35
CA ASP A 17 -12.26 -4.25 13.89
C ASP A 17 -11.45 -5.54 13.97
N SER A 18 -11.41 -6.13 15.18
CA SER A 18 -10.78 -7.44 15.37
C SER A 18 -11.63 -8.52 14.74
N GLY A 19 -11.06 -9.19 13.74
CA GLY A 19 -11.64 -10.36 13.09
C GLY A 19 -11.92 -11.50 14.06
N LYS A 20 -11.25 -11.52 15.22
CA LYS A 20 -11.54 -12.45 16.31
C LYS A 20 -12.99 -12.38 16.80
N ASN A 21 -13.55 -11.18 16.95
CA ASN A 21 -14.91 -11.01 17.45
C ASN A 21 -15.94 -11.50 16.42
N ILE A 22 -15.70 -11.21 15.14
CA ILE A 22 -16.53 -11.70 14.04
C ILE A 22 -16.45 -13.22 13.93
N LEU A 23 -15.26 -13.80 14.01
CA LEU A 23 -15.08 -15.25 14.03
C LEU A 23 -15.83 -15.88 15.19
N LYS A 24 -15.79 -15.24 16.37
CA LYS A 24 -16.51 -15.71 17.55
C LYS A 24 -18.02 -15.73 17.29
N GLU A 25 -18.54 -14.64 16.74
CA GLU A 25 -19.96 -14.48 16.43
C GLU A 25 -20.44 -15.45 15.35
N ILE A 26 -19.66 -15.63 14.26
CA ILE A 26 -19.91 -16.63 13.23
C ILE A 26 -20.01 -18.03 13.86
N ILE A 27 -19.04 -18.41 14.69
CA ILE A 27 -19.02 -19.74 15.32
C ILE A 27 -20.22 -19.91 16.27
N TYR A 28 -20.52 -18.92 17.11
CA TYR A 28 -21.68 -18.97 18.02
C TYR A 28 -22.99 -19.17 17.28
N ILE A 29 -23.19 -18.47 16.17
CA ILE A 29 -24.40 -18.59 15.37
C ILE A 29 -24.45 -19.94 14.64
N LEU A 30 -23.33 -20.45 14.12
CA LEU A 30 -23.28 -21.72 13.39
C LEU A 30 -23.58 -22.93 14.27
N PHE A 31 -23.16 -22.89 15.53
CA PHE A 31 -23.36 -23.98 16.49
C PHE A 31 -24.52 -23.75 17.46
N GLU A 32 -25.21 -22.61 17.36
CA GLU A 32 -26.37 -22.25 18.19
C GLU A 32 -26.05 -22.32 19.70
N VAL A 33 -24.84 -21.87 20.08
CA VAL A 33 -24.33 -21.94 21.48
C VAL A 33 -24.20 -20.54 22.07
N SER A 34 -24.69 -20.34 23.29
CA SER A 34 -24.49 -19.11 24.08
C SER A 34 -23.28 -19.21 25.01
N GLU A 35 -22.74 -18.07 25.48
CA GLU A 35 -21.64 -18.06 26.46
C GLU A 35 -22.00 -18.81 27.75
N GLU A 36 -23.26 -18.71 28.19
CA GLU A 36 -23.76 -19.43 29.37
C GLU A 36 -23.76 -20.95 29.17
N LEU A 37 -24.14 -21.43 27.98
CA LEU A 37 -24.13 -22.84 27.62
C LEU A 37 -22.72 -23.43 27.59
N ILE A 38 -21.71 -22.66 27.15
CA ILE A 38 -20.29 -23.07 27.14
C ILE A 38 -19.76 -23.23 28.56
N MET A 39 -20.14 -22.33 29.48
CA MET A 39 -19.72 -22.43 30.89
C MET A 39 -20.42 -23.59 31.62
N GLN A 40 -21.64 -23.94 31.22
CA GLN A 40 -22.42 -25.05 31.79
C GLN A 40 -22.05 -26.43 31.22
N SER A 41 -21.60 -26.52 29.97
CA SER A 41 -21.33 -27.82 29.33
C SER A 41 -20.11 -28.56 29.90
N PHE A 42 -19.19 -27.86 30.58
CA PHE A 42 -18.01 -28.49 31.19
C PHE A 42 -18.23 -29.10 32.59
N THR A 43 -19.43 -29.00 33.17
CA THR A 43 -19.80 -29.84 34.33
C THR A 43 -20.29 -31.23 33.94
N ILE A 44 -20.51 -31.51 32.64
CA ILE A 44 -21.02 -32.79 32.14
C ILE A 44 -19.97 -33.41 31.21
N LYS A 45 -19.30 -34.46 31.70
CA LYS A 45 -18.12 -35.09 31.08
C LYS A 45 -18.40 -36.09 29.94
N ASP A 46 -19.64 -36.22 29.49
CA ASP A 46 -20.03 -37.27 28.53
C ASP A 46 -20.75 -36.68 27.30
N ALA A 47 -19.99 -36.06 26.40
CA ALA A 47 -20.48 -35.73 25.05
C ALA A 47 -19.54 -36.34 24.00
N SER A 48 -20.12 -36.92 22.96
CA SER A 48 -19.46 -37.58 21.82
C SER A 48 -18.29 -36.77 21.23
N ASP A 49 -17.27 -37.47 20.71
CA ASP A 49 -15.98 -36.94 20.23
C ASP A 49 -16.08 -35.65 19.37
N SER A 50 -17.08 -35.49 18.48
CA SER A 50 -17.18 -34.28 17.64
C SER A 50 -17.70 -33.02 18.36
N LEU A 51 -18.47 -33.17 19.44
CA LEU A 51 -18.94 -32.04 20.25
C LEU A 51 -17.86 -31.59 21.24
N SER A 52 -17.01 -32.51 21.69
CA SER A 52 -15.83 -32.23 22.52
C SER A 52 -14.92 -31.19 21.87
N ASP A 53 -14.57 -31.39 20.60
CA ASP A 53 -13.67 -30.47 19.87
C ASP A 53 -14.26 -29.07 19.70
N ILE A 54 -15.58 -28.96 19.52
CA ILE A 54 -16.30 -27.68 19.41
C ILE A 54 -16.28 -26.94 20.75
N PHE A 55 -16.62 -27.61 21.85
CA PHE A 55 -16.59 -26.99 23.18
C PHE A 55 -15.16 -26.64 23.60
N GLU A 56 -14.17 -27.48 23.27
CA GLU A 56 -12.76 -27.20 23.53
C GLU A 56 -12.25 -26.00 22.73
N MET A 57 -12.59 -25.91 21.44
CA MET A 57 -12.30 -24.76 20.58
C MET A 57 -12.90 -23.48 21.18
N LEU A 58 -14.20 -23.51 21.51
CA LEU A 58 -14.93 -22.37 22.07
C LEU A 58 -14.38 -21.95 23.44
N TYR A 59 -13.96 -22.90 24.27
CA TYR A 59 -13.31 -22.62 25.55
C TYR A 59 -11.93 -21.98 25.37
N LYS A 60 -11.07 -22.57 24.53
CA LYS A 60 -9.75 -22.00 24.23
C LYS A 60 -9.89 -20.59 23.68
N MET A 61 -10.89 -20.35 22.82
CA MET A 61 -11.20 -19.05 22.26
C MET A 61 -11.64 -18.04 23.33
N ASN A 62 -12.57 -18.42 24.22
CA ASN A 62 -13.07 -17.58 25.30
C ASN A 62 -12.00 -17.25 26.37
N GLN A 63 -11.08 -18.17 26.61
CA GLN A 63 -9.98 -17.99 27.55
C GLN A 63 -8.74 -17.32 26.93
N ASN A 64 -8.82 -16.90 25.66
CA ASN A 64 -7.68 -16.36 24.90
C ASN A 64 -6.45 -17.31 24.86
N LYS A 65 -6.68 -18.63 24.94
CA LYS A 65 -5.64 -19.68 24.94
C LYS A 65 -5.26 -20.17 23.54
N ILE A 66 -5.99 -19.72 22.51
CA ILE A 66 -5.73 -20.04 21.10
C ILE A 66 -5.88 -18.75 20.29
N SER A 67 -5.02 -18.57 19.26
CA SER A 67 -5.15 -17.44 18.35
C SER A 67 -6.26 -17.70 17.31
N SER A 68 -6.84 -16.64 16.75
CA SER A 68 -7.88 -16.76 15.71
C SER A 68 -7.40 -17.45 14.44
N VAL A 69 -6.11 -17.31 14.11
CA VAL A 69 -5.47 -18.01 13.00
C VAL A 69 -5.39 -19.51 13.30
N ASP A 70 -4.96 -19.88 14.50
CA ASP A 70 -4.89 -21.29 14.92
C ASP A 70 -6.28 -21.94 14.99
N ILE A 71 -7.34 -21.18 15.35
CA ILE A 71 -8.72 -21.67 15.26
C ILE A 71 -9.06 -22.04 13.81
N THR A 72 -8.73 -21.18 12.87
CA THR A 72 -8.98 -21.41 11.45
C THR A 72 -8.19 -22.62 10.94
N ASP A 73 -6.91 -22.74 11.32
CA ASP A 73 -6.05 -23.82 10.81
C ASP A 73 -6.35 -25.17 11.46
N GLN A 74 -6.75 -25.22 12.73
CA GLN A 74 -7.01 -26.47 13.46
C GLN A 74 -8.47 -26.92 13.36
N TYR A 75 -9.42 -25.98 13.36
CA TYR A 75 -10.86 -26.26 13.44
C TYR A 75 -11.65 -25.74 12.23
N GLY A 76 -10.99 -25.09 11.26
CA GLY A 76 -11.64 -24.47 10.10
C GLY A 76 -12.52 -25.41 9.31
N GLU A 77 -12.05 -26.64 9.00
CA GLU A 77 -12.84 -27.61 8.23
C GLU A 77 -14.20 -27.91 8.87
N LEU A 78 -14.24 -28.02 10.19
CA LEU A 78 -15.48 -28.28 10.94
C LEU A 78 -16.44 -27.08 10.89
N ILE A 79 -15.90 -25.86 10.97
CA ILE A 79 -16.68 -24.62 10.83
C ILE A 79 -17.22 -24.49 9.40
N PHE A 80 -16.35 -24.70 8.40
CA PHE A 80 -16.68 -24.54 6.98
C PHE A 80 -17.73 -25.55 6.52
N GLU A 81 -17.61 -26.82 6.92
CA GLU A 81 -18.60 -27.84 6.58
C GLU A 81 -19.99 -27.48 7.15
N ARG A 82 -20.04 -26.88 8.35
CA ARG A 82 -21.30 -26.40 8.94
C ARG A 82 -21.89 -25.22 8.16
N MET A 83 -21.05 -24.30 7.69
CA MET A 83 -21.48 -23.18 6.84
C MET A 83 -22.03 -23.65 5.49
N ILE A 84 -21.40 -24.65 4.88
CA ILE A 84 -21.73 -25.18 3.55
C ILE A 84 -23.01 -26.04 3.58
N GLN A 85 -23.20 -26.83 4.64
CA GLN A 85 -24.44 -27.60 4.84
C GLN A 85 -25.64 -26.70 5.17
N GLY A 86 -25.38 -25.54 5.78
CA GLY A 86 -26.39 -24.53 6.04
C GLY A 86 -26.67 -23.61 4.86
N LYS A 87 -27.80 -22.90 4.93
CA LYS A 87 -28.15 -21.85 3.96
C LYS A 87 -27.77 -20.49 4.51
N TYR A 88 -26.47 -20.19 4.52
CA TYR A 88 -25.91 -18.96 5.09
C TYR A 88 -25.54 -17.93 4.02
N ALA A 89 -25.77 -16.65 4.33
CA ALA A 89 -25.28 -15.52 3.55
C ALA A 89 -24.38 -14.68 4.46
N LEU A 90 -23.09 -14.64 4.17
CA LEU A 90 -22.12 -13.81 4.86
C LEU A 90 -21.89 -12.54 4.04
N ILE A 91 -22.24 -11.40 4.62
CA ILE A 91 -22.11 -10.07 4.03
C ILE A 91 -21.13 -9.29 4.89
N ILE A 92 -20.07 -8.77 4.27
CA ILE A 92 -19.05 -7.99 4.95
C ILE A 92 -18.84 -6.69 4.18
N ASP A 93 -19.27 -5.58 4.76
CA ASP A 93 -19.03 -4.24 4.25
C ASP A 93 -17.62 -3.76 4.66
N ASN A 94 -16.95 -2.97 3.83
CA ASN A 94 -15.62 -2.41 4.05
C ASN A 94 -14.57 -3.42 4.53
N ILE A 95 -14.43 -4.54 3.81
CA ILE A 95 -13.56 -5.64 4.23
C ILE A 95 -12.08 -5.22 4.38
N GLN A 96 -11.65 -4.11 3.76
CA GLN A 96 -10.29 -3.57 3.89
C GLN A 96 -9.87 -3.22 5.32
N TYR A 97 -10.83 -3.01 6.23
CA TYR A 97 -10.58 -2.60 7.59
C TYR A 97 -10.39 -3.75 8.59
N PHE A 98 -10.66 -5.00 8.19
CA PHE A 98 -10.48 -6.15 9.05
C PHE A 98 -9.03 -6.67 9.09
N ASP A 99 -8.67 -7.25 10.22
CA ASP A 99 -7.36 -7.83 10.49
C ASP A 99 -7.07 -9.14 9.70
N TYR A 100 -5.78 -9.48 9.62
CA TYR A 100 -5.32 -10.70 8.94
C TYR A 100 -6.07 -11.99 9.37
N PRO A 101 -6.39 -12.24 10.66
CA PRO A 101 -7.15 -13.42 11.05
C PRO A 101 -8.49 -13.63 10.34
N LEU A 102 -9.33 -12.59 10.18
CA LEU A 102 -10.59 -12.75 9.45
C LEU A 102 -10.33 -12.97 7.97
N LEU A 103 -9.36 -12.26 7.40
CA LEU A 103 -9.01 -12.41 5.99
C LEU A 103 -8.51 -13.83 5.70
N HIS A 104 -7.67 -14.39 6.58
CA HIS A 104 -7.19 -15.77 6.53
C HIS A 104 -8.33 -16.79 6.63
N PHE A 105 -9.29 -16.57 7.53
CA PHE A 105 -10.49 -17.40 7.63
C PHE A 105 -11.32 -17.40 6.34
N LEU A 106 -11.56 -16.23 5.76
CA LEU A 106 -12.32 -16.11 4.52
C LEU A 106 -11.60 -16.78 3.35
N GLU A 107 -10.27 -16.58 3.24
CA GLU A 107 -9.44 -17.25 2.25
C GLU A 107 -9.56 -18.78 2.38
N LYS A 108 -9.37 -19.32 3.59
CA LYS A 108 -9.47 -20.77 3.85
C LYS A 108 -10.88 -21.31 3.59
N LEU A 109 -11.92 -20.58 3.97
CA LEU A 109 -13.31 -20.94 3.67
C LEU A 109 -13.53 -21.05 2.16
N ILE A 110 -13.09 -20.06 1.39
CA ILE A 110 -13.25 -20.04 -0.07
C ILE A 110 -12.49 -21.19 -0.72
N ILE A 111 -11.26 -21.46 -0.29
CA ILE A 111 -10.45 -22.58 -0.77
C ILE A 111 -11.12 -23.92 -0.41
N TYR A 112 -11.64 -24.06 0.80
CA TYR A 112 -12.34 -25.26 1.24
C TYR A 112 -13.60 -25.53 0.39
N VAL A 113 -14.44 -24.50 0.21
CA VAL A 113 -15.64 -24.55 -0.64
C VAL A 113 -15.27 -24.98 -2.07
N LYS A 114 -14.20 -24.40 -2.64
CA LYS A 114 -13.70 -24.75 -3.97
C LYS A 114 -13.31 -26.22 -4.07
N ASN A 115 -12.69 -26.77 -3.04
CA ASN A 115 -12.15 -28.13 -3.05
C ASN A 115 -13.17 -29.21 -2.64
N CYS A 116 -14.31 -28.84 -2.04
CA CYS A 116 -15.30 -29.82 -1.56
C CYS A 116 -16.00 -30.62 -2.69
N GLY A 117 -16.01 -30.10 -3.92
CA GLY A 117 -16.59 -30.75 -5.10
C GLY A 117 -18.12 -30.96 -5.06
N ARG A 118 -18.82 -30.39 -4.07
CA ARG A 118 -20.28 -30.49 -3.86
C ARG A 118 -20.96 -29.15 -4.11
N GLY A 119 -22.18 -29.19 -4.67
CA GLY A 119 -23.02 -27.99 -4.75
C GLY A 119 -23.43 -27.52 -3.35
N ASN A 120 -23.29 -26.22 -3.08
CA ASN A 120 -23.64 -25.62 -1.80
C ASN A 120 -24.39 -24.30 -1.99
N SER A 121 -25.04 -23.84 -0.92
CA SER A 121 -25.82 -22.61 -0.89
C SER A 121 -25.21 -21.52 -0.01
N LEU A 122 -23.87 -21.51 0.13
CA LEU A 122 -23.20 -20.43 0.82
C LEU A 122 -23.14 -19.21 -0.10
N PHE A 123 -23.62 -18.07 0.39
CA PHE A 123 -23.49 -16.79 -0.32
C PHE A 123 -22.49 -15.91 0.41
N LEU A 124 -21.56 -15.33 -0.33
CA LEU A 124 -20.57 -14.38 0.18
C LEU A 124 -20.73 -13.05 -0.58
N ALA A 125 -20.84 -11.94 0.15
CA ALA A 125 -20.76 -10.60 -0.43
C ALA A 125 -19.79 -9.73 0.36
N PHE A 126 -18.92 -9.03 -0.37
CA PHE A 126 -17.88 -8.18 0.18
C PHE A 126 -17.95 -6.83 -0.51
N SER A 127 -17.83 -5.73 0.23
CA SER A 127 -17.54 -4.42 -0.35
C SER A 127 -16.11 -4.02 -0.02
N ILE A 128 -15.44 -3.38 -0.97
CA ILE A 128 -14.06 -2.90 -0.79
C ILE A 128 -14.01 -1.45 -1.24
N ASN A 129 -13.65 -0.55 -0.34
CA ASN A 129 -13.28 0.80 -0.75
C ASN A 129 -11.84 0.76 -1.31
N THR A 130 -11.69 1.05 -2.60
CA THR A 130 -10.40 0.94 -3.30
C THR A 130 -9.38 1.96 -2.83
N ASP A 131 -9.81 3.11 -2.31
CA ASP A 131 -8.93 4.18 -1.86
C ASP A 131 -8.12 3.74 -0.62
N TYR A 132 -8.79 3.06 0.30
CA TYR A 132 -8.20 2.54 1.54
C TYR A 132 -7.57 1.15 1.39
N ALA A 133 -7.89 0.43 0.30
CA ALA A 133 -7.39 -0.93 0.09
C ALA A 133 -5.90 -1.00 -0.30
N SER A 134 -5.29 0.12 -0.69
CA SER A 134 -3.86 0.17 -1.07
C SER A 134 -2.92 0.09 0.14
N GLU A 135 -3.42 0.39 1.35
CA GLU A 135 -2.64 0.45 2.59
C GLU A 135 -2.61 -0.89 3.34
N ASN A 136 -3.51 -1.83 3.01
CA ASN A 136 -3.59 -3.15 3.63
C ASN A 136 -3.02 -4.24 2.68
N THR A 137 -1.86 -4.79 3.00
CA THR A 137 -1.24 -5.84 2.17
C THR A 137 -2.05 -7.14 2.11
N ASP A 138 -2.88 -7.42 3.12
CA ASP A 138 -3.68 -8.65 3.20
C ASP A 138 -4.99 -8.55 2.41
N ILE A 139 -5.60 -7.37 2.32
CA ILE A 139 -6.76 -7.18 1.43
C ILE A 139 -6.35 -7.38 -0.04
N THR A 140 -5.10 -7.11 -0.37
CA THR A 140 -4.54 -7.37 -1.70
C THR A 140 -4.49 -8.87 -2.01
N LYS A 141 -4.21 -9.73 -1.02
CA LYS A 141 -4.26 -11.19 -1.19
C LYS A 141 -5.68 -11.68 -1.45
N ILE A 142 -6.67 -11.17 -0.70
CA ILE A 142 -8.08 -11.48 -0.94
C ILE A 142 -8.54 -10.99 -2.32
N LYS A 143 -8.18 -9.76 -2.72
CA LYS A 143 -8.45 -9.25 -4.07
C LYS A 143 -7.90 -10.18 -5.14
N PHE A 144 -6.66 -10.64 -4.97
CA PHE A 144 -6.03 -11.59 -5.89
C PHE A 144 -6.76 -12.94 -5.91
N LEU A 145 -7.14 -13.47 -4.75
CA LEU A 145 -7.96 -14.68 -4.66
C LEU A 145 -9.29 -14.51 -5.40
N PHE A 146 -9.99 -13.39 -5.24
CA PHE A 146 -11.22 -13.09 -5.97
C PHE A 146 -10.99 -13.02 -7.49
N GLN A 147 -9.94 -12.33 -7.94
CA GLN A 147 -9.56 -12.28 -9.36
C GLN A 147 -9.28 -13.67 -9.94
N GLN A 148 -8.57 -14.53 -9.20
CA GLN A 148 -8.32 -15.91 -9.63
C GLN A 148 -9.60 -16.72 -9.76
N LEU A 149 -10.60 -16.47 -8.91
CA LEU A 149 -11.84 -17.23 -8.87
C LEU A 149 -12.87 -16.79 -9.90
N GLN A 150 -12.86 -15.52 -10.33
CA GLN A 150 -13.79 -14.98 -11.34
C GLN A 150 -13.85 -15.79 -12.63
N ASN A 151 -12.72 -16.42 -13.02
CA ASN A 151 -12.61 -17.19 -14.27
C ASN A 151 -12.78 -18.70 -14.07
N THR A 152 -13.28 -19.14 -12.91
CA THR A 152 -13.43 -20.56 -12.61
C THR A 152 -14.90 -21.00 -12.66
N ASN A 153 -15.16 -22.21 -13.16
CA ASN A 153 -16.51 -22.80 -13.17
C ASN A 153 -16.98 -23.25 -11.77
N VAL A 154 -16.14 -23.08 -10.74
CA VAL A 154 -16.34 -23.61 -9.39
C VAL A 154 -17.03 -22.59 -8.47
N CYS A 155 -16.89 -21.29 -8.75
CA CYS A 155 -17.51 -20.21 -7.99
C CYS A 155 -18.20 -19.22 -8.94
N ARG A 156 -19.50 -18.98 -8.74
CA ARG A 156 -20.21 -17.92 -9.46
C ARG A 156 -19.97 -16.59 -8.75
N MET A 157 -18.87 -15.94 -9.09
CA MET A 157 -18.53 -14.61 -8.58
C MET A 157 -19.01 -13.53 -9.56
N ALA A 158 -19.62 -12.47 -9.03
CA ALA A 158 -19.94 -11.26 -9.78
C ALA A 158 -19.29 -10.06 -9.07
N THR A 159 -18.56 -9.25 -9.82
CA THR A 159 -17.91 -8.05 -9.28
C THR A 159 -18.51 -6.82 -9.93
N TRP A 160 -18.79 -5.83 -9.09
CA TRP A 160 -19.42 -4.57 -9.48
C TRP A 160 -18.52 -3.43 -9.02
N PHE A 161 -18.15 -2.55 -9.95
CA PHE A 161 -17.44 -1.32 -9.65
C PHE A 161 -18.45 -0.20 -9.51
N LEU A 162 -18.39 0.53 -8.39
CA LEU A 162 -19.33 1.60 -8.05
C LEU A 162 -18.60 2.94 -8.11
N ASP A 163 -18.56 3.55 -9.30
CA ASP A 163 -17.84 4.81 -9.54
C ASP A 163 -18.78 6.05 -9.49
N GLY A 164 -20.01 5.89 -9.01
CA GLY A 164 -21.08 6.91 -9.02
C GLY A 164 -22.19 6.62 -10.03
N PHE A 165 -22.99 7.62 -10.37
CA PHE A 165 -24.04 7.48 -11.37
C PHE A 165 -23.46 7.28 -12.77
N HIS A 166 -23.91 6.23 -13.46
CA HIS A 166 -23.44 5.90 -14.82
C HIS A 166 -23.89 6.90 -15.90
N SER A 167 -24.86 7.77 -15.61
CA SER A 167 -25.35 8.77 -16.56
C SER A 167 -25.83 10.04 -15.86
N PRO A 168 -25.71 11.21 -16.51
CA PRO A 168 -26.29 12.46 -16.03
C PRO A 168 -27.80 12.36 -15.78
N GLY A 169 -28.52 11.58 -16.59
CA GLY A 169 -29.96 11.35 -16.39
C GLY A 169 -30.28 10.68 -15.05
N SER A 170 -29.50 9.69 -14.63
CA SER A 170 -29.69 9.03 -13.32
C SER A 170 -29.40 9.99 -12.17
N ALA A 171 -28.36 10.81 -12.31
CA ALA A 171 -28.00 11.84 -11.35
C ALA A 171 -29.07 12.95 -11.28
N LEU A 172 -29.71 13.29 -12.40
CA LEU A 172 -30.79 14.28 -12.46
C LEU A 172 -32.06 13.77 -11.77
N GLU A 173 -32.41 12.50 -11.96
CA GLU A 173 -33.51 11.86 -11.21
C GLU A 173 -33.19 11.79 -9.71
N PHE A 174 -31.93 11.58 -9.34
CA PHE A 174 -31.51 11.66 -7.95
C PHE A 174 -31.66 13.08 -7.36
N ILE A 175 -31.27 14.13 -8.09
CA ILE A 175 -31.51 15.54 -7.68
C ILE A 175 -33.01 15.79 -7.49
N LYS A 176 -33.84 15.37 -8.45
CA LYS A 176 -35.30 15.48 -8.37
C LYS A 176 -35.87 14.79 -7.13
N GLN A 177 -35.34 13.60 -6.81
CA GLN A 177 -35.72 12.85 -5.62
C GLN A 177 -35.33 13.58 -4.33
N LEU A 178 -34.11 14.09 -4.23
CA LEU A 178 -33.64 14.86 -3.07
C LEU A 178 -34.47 16.13 -2.86
N LEU A 179 -34.89 16.77 -3.95
CA LEU A 179 -35.70 17.99 -3.91
C LEU A 179 -37.21 17.73 -3.81
N GLY A 180 -37.67 16.50 -4.01
CA GLY A 180 -39.10 16.18 -4.12
C GLY A 180 -39.80 16.87 -5.30
N ILE A 181 -39.10 17.14 -6.40
CA ILE A 181 -39.60 17.82 -7.61
C ILE A 181 -39.69 16.83 -8.77
N ASN A 182 -40.91 16.54 -9.22
CA ASN A 182 -41.15 15.61 -10.36
C ASN A 182 -41.40 16.35 -11.70
N ASN A 183 -41.09 17.64 -11.78
CA ASN A 183 -41.40 18.47 -12.94
C ASN A 183 -40.20 18.58 -13.90
N ALA A 184 -40.35 18.05 -15.12
CA ALA A 184 -39.32 18.06 -16.16
C ALA A 184 -38.89 19.47 -16.64
N ASN A 185 -39.68 20.51 -16.34
CA ASN A 185 -39.34 21.89 -16.72
C ASN A 185 -38.08 22.42 -16.02
N TYR A 186 -37.65 21.79 -14.93
CA TYR A 186 -36.43 22.18 -14.21
C TYR A 186 -35.19 21.37 -14.64
N ASP A 187 -35.32 20.42 -15.56
CA ASP A 187 -34.24 19.51 -15.95
C ASP A 187 -33.05 20.27 -16.55
N ALA A 188 -33.33 21.22 -17.44
CA ALA A 188 -32.28 22.07 -18.03
C ALA A 188 -31.52 22.89 -16.97
N LEU A 189 -32.18 23.21 -15.87
CA LEU A 189 -31.61 24.00 -14.78
C LEU A 189 -30.85 23.09 -13.80
N PHE A 190 -31.35 21.89 -13.50
CA PHE A 190 -30.62 20.88 -12.73
C PHE A 190 -29.40 20.33 -13.48
N GLN A 191 -29.44 20.31 -14.82
CA GLN A 191 -28.28 19.93 -15.63
C GLN A 191 -27.09 20.87 -15.37
N LYS A 192 -27.33 22.16 -15.11
CA LYS A 192 -26.27 23.11 -14.74
C LYS A 192 -25.57 22.76 -13.42
N ILE A 193 -26.22 21.99 -12.54
CA ILE A 193 -25.60 21.45 -11.32
C ILE A 193 -24.61 20.35 -11.69
N LEU A 194 -25.04 19.43 -12.56
CA LEU A 194 -24.23 18.30 -13.02
C LEU A 194 -22.99 18.74 -13.81
N ASP A 195 -23.09 19.87 -14.51
CA ASP A 195 -21.95 20.46 -15.22
C ASP A 195 -20.85 20.98 -14.27
N LYS A 196 -21.17 21.17 -12.97
CA LYS A 196 -20.28 21.70 -11.93
C LYS A 196 -19.83 20.67 -10.89
N THR A 197 -20.26 19.41 -10.99
CA THR A 197 -20.00 18.41 -9.94
C THR A 197 -19.71 17.03 -10.52
N SER A 198 -19.05 16.20 -9.73
CA SER A 198 -18.87 14.80 -10.11
C SER A 198 -20.22 14.06 -10.03
N LEU A 199 -20.35 12.97 -10.78
CA LEU A 199 -21.56 12.13 -10.72
C LEU A 199 -21.62 11.25 -9.46
N LEU A 200 -20.86 11.58 -8.42
CA LEU A 200 -20.89 10.89 -7.14
C LEU A 200 -22.10 11.38 -6.30
N PRO A 201 -22.92 10.48 -5.73
CA PRO A 201 -24.13 10.86 -4.99
C PRO A 201 -23.90 11.92 -3.90
N PHE A 202 -22.86 11.76 -3.07
CA PHE A 202 -22.59 12.70 -1.99
C PHE A 202 -22.21 14.11 -2.48
N TYR A 203 -21.53 14.21 -3.64
CA TYR A 203 -21.15 15.50 -4.22
C TYR A 203 -22.40 16.28 -4.67
N ILE A 204 -23.37 15.55 -5.21
CA ILE A 204 -24.67 16.10 -5.60
C ILE A 204 -25.47 16.50 -4.35
N GLU A 205 -25.51 15.65 -3.32
CA GLU A 205 -26.15 15.96 -2.04
C GLU A 205 -25.59 17.24 -1.40
N CYS A 206 -24.26 17.41 -1.40
CA CYS A 206 -23.61 18.62 -0.88
C CYS A 206 -24.12 19.89 -1.56
N ILE A 207 -24.24 19.89 -2.89
CA ILE A 207 -24.74 21.06 -3.64
C ILE A 207 -26.22 21.29 -3.36
N VAL A 208 -27.04 20.23 -3.39
CA VAL A 208 -28.47 20.33 -3.12
C VAL A 208 -28.72 20.91 -1.72
N GLU A 209 -27.92 20.54 -0.74
CA GLU A 209 -28.02 21.07 0.62
C GLU A 209 -27.67 22.57 0.72
N VAL A 210 -26.81 23.10 -0.16
CA VAL A 210 -26.54 24.54 -0.24
C VAL A 210 -27.78 25.33 -0.69
N PHE A 211 -28.75 24.71 -1.36
CA PHE A 211 -29.97 25.41 -1.78
C PHE A 211 -30.78 25.92 -0.59
N ARG A 212 -30.61 25.35 0.61
CA ARG A 212 -31.22 25.88 1.83
C ARG A 212 -30.77 27.31 2.15
N ASN A 213 -29.65 27.74 1.59
CA ASN A 213 -29.07 29.08 1.75
C ASN A 213 -29.62 30.07 0.71
N PHE A 214 -30.35 29.59 -0.31
CA PHE A 214 -30.83 30.40 -1.43
C PHE A 214 -32.12 31.13 -1.07
N LYS A 215 -32.25 32.36 -1.56
CA LYS A 215 -33.48 33.17 -1.36
C LYS A 215 -34.59 32.78 -2.32
N SER A 216 -34.24 32.14 -3.44
CA SER A 216 -35.18 31.74 -4.49
C SER A 216 -35.97 30.47 -4.17
N VAL A 217 -35.63 29.75 -3.09
CA VAL A 217 -36.22 28.45 -2.77
C VAL A 217 -36.74 28.40 -1.33
N THR A 218 -37.73 27.55 -1.10
CA THR A 218 -38.25 27.24 0.23
C THR A 218 -38.43 25.74 0.38
N PHE A 219 -38.12 25.20 1.56
CA PHE A 219 -38.27 23.78 1.87
C PHE A 219 -39.46 23.56 2.81
N SER A 220 -40.42 22.72 2.41
CA SER A 220 -41.55 22.28 3.25
C SER A 220 -41.68 20.77 3.19
N GLU A 221 -41.69 20.08 4.34
CA GLU A 221 -41.98 18.63 4.43
C GLU A 221 -41.28 17.79 3.34
N SER A 222 -39.96 17.99 3.19
CA SER A 222 -39.11 17.28 2.23
C SER A 222 -39.28 17.66 0.75
N ARG A 223 -40.05 18.71 0.44
CA ARG A 223 -40.20 19.26 -0.91
C ARG A 223 -39.60 20.65 -1.01
N CYS A 224 -38.81 20.86 -2.05
CA CYS A 224 -38.28 22.16 -2.44
C CYS A 224 -39.27 22.85 -3.39
N ILE A 225 -39.57 24.11 -3.10
CA ILE A 225 -40.38 24.99 -3.95
C ILE A 225 -39.47 26.10 -4.45
N ILE A 226 -39.21 26.12 -5.76
CA ILE A 226 -38.47 27.19 -6.45
C ILE A 226 -39.45 28.32 -6.74
N GLN A 227 -39.39 29.38 -5.94
CA GLN A 227 -40.30 30.53 -6.02
C GLN A 227 -39.91 31.51 -7.12
N ASN A 228 -38.60 31.64 -7.40
CA ASN A 228 -38.07 32.52 -8.44
C ASN A 228 -37.00 31.80 -9.28
N PRO A 229 -37.38 31.19 -10.42
CA PRO A 229 -36.45 30.44 -11.26
C PRO A 229 -35.28 31.27 -11.82
N VAL A 230 -35.48 32.57 -12.09
CA VAL A 230 -34.42 33.45 -12.61
C VAL A 230 -33.37 33.70 -11.53
N LEU A 231 -33.81 34.06 -10.32
CA LEU A 231 -32.89 34.24 -9.19
C LEU A 231 -32.21 32.91 -8.82
N PHE A 232 -32.93 31.78 -8.94
CA PHE A 232 -32.36 30.46 -8.69
C PHE A 232 -31.22 30.14 -9.67
N GLU A 233 -31.40 30.45 -10.95
CA GLU A 233 -30.37 30.29 -11.97
C GLU A 233 -29.14 31.17 -11.70
N ASP A 234 -29.33 32.42 -11.27
CA ASP A 234 -28.24 33.31 -10.86
C ASP A 234 -27.51 32.78 -9.62
N GLU A 235 -28.24 32.26 -8.63
CA GLU A 235 -27.65 31.67 -7.42
C GLU A 235 -26.87 30.38 -7.73
N LEU A 236 -27.35 29.54 -8.65
CA LEU A 236 -26.63 28.36 -9.16
C LEU A 236 -25.32 28.72 -9.87
N THR A 237 -25.33 29.81 -10.64
CA THR A 237 -24.13 30.30 -11.34
C THR A 237 -23.03 30.68 -10.34
N ASN A 238 -23.41 31.14 -9.16
CA ASN A 238 -22.51 31.52 -8.07
C ASN A 238 -22.13 30.38 -7.11
N LEU A 239 -22.48 29.13 -7.41
CA LEU A 239 -22.04 27.97 -6.62
C LEU A 239 -20.53 27.72 -6.77
N PRO A 240 -19.83 27.34 -5.68
CA PRO A 240 -18.46 26.84 -5.75
C PRO A 240 -18.36 25.58 -6.62
N ASP A 241 -17.25 25.46 -7.36
CA ASP A 241 -17.00 24.31 -8.24
C ASP A 241 -16.39 23.09 -7.51
N SER A 242 -16.13 23.20 -6.19
CA SER A 242 -15.58 22.12 -5.36
C SER A 242 -16.53 21.72 -4.21
N VAL A 243 -16.43 20.48 -3.74
CA VAL A 243 -17.22 19.99 -2.60
C VAL A 243 -16.88 20.77 -1.35
N GLU A 244 -15.59 21.02 -1.10
CA GLU A 244 -15.08 21.77 0.04
C GLU A 244 -15.64 23.18 0.05
N GLY A 245 -15.71 23.85 -1.11
CA GLY A 245 -16.31 25.18 -1.21
C GLY A 245 -17.81 25.18 -0.93
N ASN A 246 -18.53 24.14 -1.34
CA ASN A 246 -19.96 23.98 -1.03
C ASN A 246 -20.18 23.72 0.47
N ILE A 247 -19.33 22.91 1.10
CA ILE A 247 -19.36 22.67 2.56
C ILE A 247 -19.02 23.97 3.31
N GLU A 248 -17.99 24.71 2.89
CA GLU A 248 -17.61 25.99 3.50
C GLU A 248 -18.78 26.98 3.46
N ARG A 249 -19.41 27.14 2.30
CA ARG A 249 -20.56 28.04 2.15
C ARG A 249 -21.71 27.65 3.08
N ARG A 250 -21.95 26.35 3.26
CA ARG A 250 -22.95 25.84 4.19
C ARG A 250 -22.56 26.10 5.66
N TRP A 251 -21.31 25.91 6.03
CA TRP A 251 -20.80 26.25 7.36
C TRP A 251 -20.94 27.75 7.67
N GLN A 252 -20.54 28.61 6.73
CA GLN A 252 -20.67 30.07 6.87
C GLN A 252 -22.13 30.48 7.05
N PHE A 253 -23.05 29.91 6.26
CA PHE A 253 -24.48 30.17 6.44
C PHE A 253 -25.00 29.69 7.80
N PHE A 254 -24.56 28.51 8.26
CA PHE A 254 -24.91 27.97 9.57
C PHE A 254 -24.49 28.91 10.70
N ILE A 255 -23.23 29.38 10.70
CA ILE A 255 -22.69 30.26 11.75
C ILE A 255 -23.37 31.63 11.76
N GLN A 256 -23.73 32.19 10.58
CA GLN A 256 -24.52 33.42 10.52
C GLN A 256 -25.85 33.34 11.28
N HIS A 257 -26.44 32.13 11.38
CA HIS A 257 -27.71 31.89 12.08
C HIS A 257 -27.54 31.38 13.51
N HIS A 258 -26.33 30.98 13.92
CA HIS A 258 -26.06 30.41 15.24
C HIS A 258 -24.79 31.06 15.85
N PRO A 259 -24.94 32.15 16.63
CA PRO A 259 -23.83 33.05 17.00
C PRO A 259 -22.83 32.51 18.07
N ASN A 260 -22.64 31.19 18.18
CA ASN A 260 -21.73 30.56 19.16
C ASN A 260 -20.80 29.53 18.49
N GLU A 261 -20.03 29.99 17.50
CA GLU A 261 -19.15 29.15 16.68
C GLU A 261 -18.24 28.23 17.51
N ASP A 262 -17.56 28.76 18.54
CA ASP A 262 -16.64 28.00 19.40
C ASP A 262 -17.28 26.77 20.06
N ASN A 263 -18.55 26.86 20.47
CA ASN A 263 -19.25 25.72 21.11
C ASN A 263 -19.55 24.61 20.10
N TYR A 264 -19.87 24.97 18.85
CA TYR A 264 -20.06 23.99 17.79
C TYR A 264 -18.73 23.37 17.38
N ILE A 265 -17.66 24.17 17.26
CA ILE A 265 -16.31 23.65 16.95
C ILE A 265 -15.84 22.67 18.04
N ASN A 266 -16.01 23.00 19.33
CA ASN A 266 -15.68 22.10 20.42
C ASN A 266 -16.45 20.78 20.36
N LEU A 267 -17.74 20.84 20.00
CA LEU A 267 -18.56 19.64 19.88
C LEU A 267 -18.11 18.79 18.69
N LEU A 268 -17.88 19.42 17.53
CA LEU A 268 -17.42 18.73 16.31
C LEU A 268 -16.04 18.11 16.51
N SER A 269 -15.11 18.78 17.20
CA SER A 269 -13.77 18.25 17.48
C SER A 269 -13.83 17.06 18.44
N ILE A 270 -14.75 17.06 19.41
CA ILE A 270 -14.99 15.90 20.27
C ILE A 270 -15.60 14.75 19.48
N VAL A 271 -16.60 14.99 18.64
CA VAL A 271 -17.16 13.93 17.76
C VAL A 271 -16.08 13.36 16.84
N HIS A 272 -15.14 14.17 16.35
CA HIS A 272 -14.01 13.70 15.55
C HIS A 272 -13.08 12.77 16.34
N ILE A 273 -12.61 13.19 17.53
CA ILE A 273 -11.64 12.42 18.33
C ILE A 273 -12.21 11.08 18.80
N PHE A 274 -13.50 11.02 19.14
CA PHE A 274 -14.16 9.80 19.59
C PHE A 274 -14.79 8.99 18.45
N GLY A 275 -14.94 9.59 17.26
CA GLY A 275 -15.55 9.01 16.06
C GLY A 275 -17.08 8.92 16.14
N GLU A 276 -17.57 8.26 17.19
CA GLU A 276 -18.99 8.12 17.50
C GLU A 276 -19.24 8.48 18.96
N CYS A 277 -20.20 9.38 19.18
CA CYS A 277 -20.55 9.86 20.51
C CYS A 277 -22.02 9.62 20.79
N ASP A 278 -22.33 9.02 21.95
CA ASP A 278 -23.68 9.06 22.49
C ASP A 278 -23.91 10.32 23.35
N LYS A 279 -25.17 10.59 23.70
CA LYS A 279 -25.52 11.74 24.55
C LYS A 279 -24.86 11.66 25.92
N ASP A 280 -24.72 10.47 26.50
CA ASP A 280 -24.23 10.29 27.87
C ASP A 280 -22.75 10.63 27.97
N LEU A 281 -21.94 10.21 27.01
CA LEU A 281 -20.55 10.62 26.84
C LEU A 281 -20.47 12.14 26.70
N LEU A 282 -21.21 12.74 25.77
CA LEU A 282 -21.17 14.20 25.58
C LEU A 282 -21.59 14.98 26.83
N MET A 283 -22.60 14.51 27.56
CA MET A 283 -23.04 15.10 28.83
C MET A 283 -21.97 14.95 29.93
N SER A 284 -21.33 13.78 30.02
CA SER A 284 -20.23 13.52 30.96
C SER A 284 -19.05 14.47 30.75
N LEU A 285 -18.80 14.86 29.50
CA LEU A 285 -17.82 15.85 29.07
C LEU A 285 -18.27 17.31 29.25
N ARG A 286 -19.50 17.54 29.75
CA ARG A 286 -20.13 18.86 29.96
C ARG A 286 -20.37 19.66 28.68
N LEU A 287 -20.55 18.98 27.55
CA LEU A 287 -20.93 19.61 26.29
C LEU A 287 -22.43 19.92 26.26
N ASN A 288 -22.80 21.03 25.61
CA ASN A 288 -24.20 21.38 25.41
C ASN A 288 -24.82 20.52 24.31
N THR A 289 -25.45 19.41 24.69
CA THR A 289 -26.09 18.46 23.75
C THR A 289 -27.30 19.06 23.02
N ALA A 290 -27.85 20.19 23.45
CA ALA A 290 -28.91 20.88 22.72
C ALA A 290 -28.46 21.33 21.32
N LEU A 291 -27.16 21.61 21.16
CA LEU A 291 -26.54 22.03 19.90
C LEU A 291 -26.54 20.93 18.83
N LEU A 292 -26.64 19.65 19.22
CA LEU A 292 -26.69 18.51 18.30
C LEU A 292 -27.89 18.61 17.35
N LYS A 293 -29.01 19.17 17.81
CA LYS A 293 -30.21 19.33 17.00
C LYS A 293 -29.96 20.26 15.82
N ASP A 294 -29.21 21.34 16.03
CA ASP A 294 -28.89 22.29 14.98
C ASP A 294 -27.90 21.67 13.98
N LEU A 295 -26.84 21.02 14.47
CA LEU A 295 -25.88 20.34 13.61
C LEU A 295 -26.53 19.23 12.77
N CYS A 296 -27.49 18.49 13.32
CA CYS A 296 -28.26 17.49 12.56
C CYS A 296 -29.24 18.14 11.57
N LYS A 297 -29.93 19.22 11.97
CA LYS A 297 -30.87 19.94 11.09
C LYS A 297 -30.18 20.49 9.84
N TYR A 298 -28.94 20.94 10.00
CA TYR A 298 -28.10 21.41 8.91
C TYR A 298 -27.21 20.30 8.34
N HIS A 299 -27.52 19.02 8.58
CA HIS A 299 -26.87 17.83 8.03
C HIS A 299 -25.35 17.73 8.24
N ILE A 300 -24.77 18.44 9.22
CA ILE A 300 -23.32 18.39 9.50
C ILE A 300 -23.01 17.07 10.20
N LEU A 301 -23.85 16.74 11.19
CA LEU A 301 -23.85 15.45 11.86
C LEU A 301 -25.10 14.66 11.45
N LYS A 302 -25.02 13.33 11.54
CA LYS A 302 -26.18 12.45 11.52
C LYS A 302 -26.46 11.91 12.91
N ARG A 303 -27.73 11.60 13.16
CA ARG A 303 -28.21 10.91 14.36
C ARG A 303 -28.64 9.51 13.96
N GLU A 304 -28.05 8.51 14.59
CA GLU A 304 -28.44 7.11 14.46
C GLU A 304 -29.19 6.69 15.73
N GLU A 305 -30.46 6.35 15.56
CA GLU A 305 -31.31 5.89 16.66
C GLU A 305 -31.03 4.40 16.90
N THR A 306 -30.49 4.06 18.08
CA THR A 306 -30.37 2.67 18.53
C THR A 306 -31.43 2.35 19.57
N VAL A 307 -31.57 1.06 19.91
CA VAL A 307 -32.57 0.57 20.88
C VAL A 307 -32.43 1.25 22.25
N ASN A 308 -31.21 1.65 22.64
CA ASN A 308 -30.91 2.16 23.98
C ASN A 308 -30.39 3.61 24.00
N THR A 309 -29.71 4.08 22.95
CA THR A 309 -29.13 5.43 22.91
C THR A 309 -29.12 6.05 21.51
N ASP A 310 -29.08 7.38 21.46
CA ASP A 310 -28.81 8.10 20.22
C ASP A 310 -27.31 8.25 20.02
N LYS A 311 -26.82 7.86 18.84
CA LYS A 311 -25.42 8.02 18.44
C LYS A 311 -25.26 9.12 17.41
N TYR A 312 -24.16 9.86 17.50
CA TYR A 312 -23.87 11.00 16.66
C TYR A 312 -22.50 10.85 16.00
N THR A 313 -22.47 11.03 14.68
CA THR A 313 -21.25 11.02 13.86
C THR A 313 -21.35 12.10 12.79
N PHE A 314 -20.24 12.41 12.13
CA PHE A 314 -20.31 13.17 10.87
C PHE A 314 -21.18 12.45 9.85
N ILE A 315 -21.86 13.22 9.00
CA ILE A 315 -22.72 12.65 7.96
C ILE A 315 -21.91 11.86 6.92
N HIS A 316 -20.67 12.27 6.69
CA HIS A 316 -19.74 11.70 5.71
C HIS A 316 -18.29 12.05 6.07
N ASP A 317 -17.33 11.22 5.68
CA ASP A 317 -15.89 11.42 5.92
C ASP A 317 -15.34 12.72 5.29
N LEU A 318 -15.80 13.11 4.10
CA LEU A 318 -15.44 14.37 3.44
C LEU A 318 -15.90 15.60 4.23
N MET A 319 -17.04 15.52 4.93
CA MET A 319 -17.49 16.59 5.84
C MET A 319 -16.55 16.71 7.03
N GLU A 320 -16.18 15.59 7.64
CA GLU A 320 -15.23 15.54 8.76
C GLU A 320 -13.85 16.07 8.33
N LYS A 321 -13.33 15.56 7.21
CA LYS A 321 -12.06 15.99 6.60
C LYS A 321 -12.05 17.48 6.32
N PHE A 322 -13.14 18.03 5.79
CA PHE A 322 -13.26 19.48 5.59
C PHE A 322 -12.98 20.23 6.89
N PHE A 323 -13.59 19.86 8.02
CA PHE A 323 -13.34 20.56 9.29
C PHE A 323 -11.90 20.38 9.80
N CYS A 324 -11.31 19.19 9.63
CA CYS A 324 -9.91 18.94 9.98
C CYS A 324 -8.93 19.83 9.18
N GLU A 325 -9.26 20.18 7.93
CA GLU A 325 -8.42 21.01 7.06
C GLU A 325 -8.75 22.51 7.18
N TYR A 326 -10.04 22.84 7.33
CA TYR A 326 -10.54 24.20 7.43
C TYR A 326 -10.18 24.85 8.76
N ILE A 327 -10.26 24.08 9.86
CA ILE A 327 -9.97 24.56 11.20
C ILE A 327 -8.55 24.14 11.58
N SER A 328 -7.68 25.13 11.76
CA SER A 328 -6.31 24.90 12.18
C SER A 328 -6.25 24.21 13.55
N ASP A 329 -5.43 23.16 13.66
CA ASP A 329 -5.20 22.41 14.90
C ASP A 329 -6.50 21.83 15.53
N PHE A 330 -7.46 21.39 14.71
CA PHE A 330 -8.76 20.86 15.15
C PHE A 330 -8.68 19.83 16.28
N ASP A 331 -7.74 18.88 16.22
CA ASP A 331 -7.50 17.90 17.30
C ASP A 331 -7.14 18.55 18.64
N ASN A 332 -6.29 19.58 18.60
CA ASN A 332 -5.82 20.26 19.79
C ASN A 332 -6.96 21.02 20.48
N ILE A 333 -7.96 21.47 19.74
CA ILE A 333 -9.16 22.10 20.31
C ILE A 333 -9.88 21.11 21.24
N ALA A 334 -10.03 19.86 20.81
CA ALA A 334 -10.62 18.82 21.65
C ALA A 334 -9.77 18.54 22.90
N TYR A 335 -8.45 18.40 22.75
CA TYR A 335 -7.56 18.16 23.88
C TYR A 335 -7.52 19.33 24.87
N GLU A 336 -7.57 20.56 24.38
CA GLU A 336 -7.67 21.76 25.20
C GLU A 336 -8.96 21.77 26.01
N TYR A 337 -10.10 21.50 25.35
CA TYR A 337 -11.40 21.41 26.00
C TYR A 337 -11.39 20.36 27.11
N LEU A 338 -10.95 19.14 26.81
CA LEU A 338 -10.87 18.03 27.77
C LEU A 338 -9.92 18.32 28.94
N THR A 339 -8.80 19.01 28.67
CA THR A 339 -7.85 19.43 29.71
C THR A 339 -8.49 20.44 30.67
N LYS A 340 -9.30 21.38 30.16
CA LYS A 340 -10.01 22.38 30.97
C LYS A 340 -11.16 21.77 31.78
N THR A 341 -11.93 20.85 31.20
CA THR A 341 -13.12 20.25 31.84
C THR A 341 -12.80 19.05 32.73
N GLY A 342 -11.68 18.38 32.48
CA GLY A 342 -11.14 17.27 33.26
C GLY A 342 -11.33 15.92 32.56
N TYR A 343 -10.22 15.24 32.26
CA TYR A 343 -10.19 14.03 31.42
C TYR A 343 -9.88 12.72 32.17
N LYS A 344 -9.71 12.76 33.50
CA LYS A 344 -9.26 11.58 34.28
C LYS A 344 -10.20 10.36 34.18
N HIS A 345 -11.50 10.60 34.03
CA HIS A 345 -12.51 9.55 33.89
C HIS A 345 -12.37 8.75 32.59
N LEU A 346 -11.70 9.31 31.57
CA LEU A 346 -11.48 8.66 30.28
C LEU A 346 -10.44 7.53 30.33
N LYS A 347 -9.60 7.45 31.38
CA LYS A 347 -8.45 6.52 31.45
C LYS A 347 -8.79 5.07 31.11
N ASN A 348 -9.96 4.58 31.57
CA ASN A 348 -10.33 3.17 31.43
C ASN A 348 -11.08 2.86 30.13
N PHE A 349 -11.86 3.81 29.62
CA PHE A 349 -12.74 3.60 28.46
C PHE A 349 -12.14 4.15 27.16
N TYR A 350 -11.36 5.23 27.27
CA TYR A 350 -10.74 5.93 26.14
C TYR A 350 -9.26 6.23 26.45
N PRO A 351 -8.42 5.20 26.68
CA PRO A 351 -7.03 5.36 27.12
C PRO A 351 -6.17 6.16 26.14
N ILE A 352 -6.44 6.07 24.83
CA ILE A 352 -5.68 6.80 23.81
C ILE A 352 -5.97 8.31 23.88
N VAL A 353 -7.25 8.69 24.01
CA VAL A 353 -7.65 10.10 24.19
C VAL A 353 -7.12 10.64 25.52
N TYR A 354 -7.15 9.82 26.57
CA TYR A 354 -6.54 10.15 27.86
C TYR A 354 -5.03 10.44 27.74
N ASN A 355 -4.29 9.57 27.03
CA ASN A 355 -2.86 9.77 26.76
C ASN A 355 -2.59 11.04 25.94
N LEU A 356 -3.42 11.34 24.94
CA LEU A 356 -3.33 12.59 24.18
C LEU A 356 -3.51 13.83 25.05
N CYS A 357 -4.46 13.80 25.99
CA CYS A 357 -4.63 14.89 26.96
C CYS A 357 -3.40 15.04 27.88
N ILE A 358 -2.76 13.94 28.29
CA ILE A 358 -1.49 13.97 29.04
C ILE A 358 -0.38 14.63 28.22
N LEU A 359 -0.19 14.17 26.98
CA LEU A 359 0.83 14.71 26.06
C LEU A 359 0.59 16.21 25.80
N TYR A 360 -0.66 16.60 25.56
CA TYR A 360 -1.05 17.99 25.31
C TYR A 360 -0.81 18.88 26.54
N SER A 361 -1.22 18.43 27.73
CA SER A 361 -1.02 19.16 28.99
C SER A 361 0.42 19.16 29.50
N LYS A 362 1.33 18.41 28.84
CA LYS A 362 2.74 18.24 29.21
C LYS A 362 2.93 17.73 30.65
N ASN A 363 1.96 16.98 31.16
CA ASN A 363 1.95 16.48 32.52
C ASN A 363 2.35 15.01 32.57
N TYR A 364 3.60 14.72 32.24
CA TYR A 364 4.15 13.37 32.22
C TYR A 364 5.60 13.33 32.73
N THR A 365 5.95 12.21 33.34
CA THR A 365 7.33 11.79 33.59
C THR A 365 7.92 11.07 32.38
N THR A 366 9.25 10.87 32.38
CA THR A 366 9.93 10.08 31.33
C THR A 366 9.37 8.65 31.23
N GLU A 367 9.10 8.00 32.38
CA GLU A 367 8.55 6.63 32.44
C GLU A 367 7.11 6.55 31.89
N GLU A 368 6.28 7.55 32.22
CA GLU A 368 4.94 7.65 31.64
C GLU A 368 5.00 7.89 30.13
N LEU A 369 5.92 8.72 29.65
CA LEU A 369 6.11 8.96 28.22
C LEU A 369 6.50 7.68 27.47
N VAL A 370 7.40 6.85 28.03
CA VAL A 370 7.75 5.54 27.46
C VAL A 370 6.50 4.67 27.36
N THR A 371 5.71 4.60 28.43
CA THR A 371 4.47 3.80 28.49
C THR A 371 3.44 4.29 27.46
N ILE A 372 3.29 5.61 27.31
CA ILE A 372 2.39 6.22 26.32
C ILE A 372 2.84 5.88 24.90
N ILE A 373 4.12 6.04 24.57
CA ILE A 373 4.63 5.74 23.22
C ILE A 373 4.42 4.25 22.89
N GLN A 374 4.67 3.37 23.85
CA GLN A 374 4.54 1.93 23.68
C GLN A 374 3.10 1.42 23.83
N ALA A 375 2.14 2.26 24.23
CA ALA A 375 0.74 1.86 24.37
C ALA A 375 0.18 1.27 23.07
N GLY A 376 0.65 1.76 21.91
CA GLY A 376 0.28 1.24 20.59
C GLY A 376 0.68 -0.22 20.31
N ILE A 377 1.43 -0.87 21.21
CA ILE A 377 1.73 -2.31 21.15
C ILE A 377 0.55 -3.15 21.69
N HIS A 378 -0.14 -2.63 22.70
CA HIS A 378 -1.14 -3.38 23.47
C HIS A 378 -2.56 -2.82 23.31
N ILE A 379 -2.65 -1.56 22.93
CA ILE A 379 -3.90 -0.81 22.79
C ILE A 379 -3.95 -0.31 21.36
N GLU A 380 -5.07 -0.59 20.72
CA GLU A 380 -5.33 -0.12 19.37
C GLU A 380 -5.59 1.39 19.37
N ILE A 381 -4.77 2.11 18.61
CA ILE A 381 -4.94 3.55 18.39
C ILE A 381 -5.89 3.72 17.21
N PRO A 382 -7.01 4.44 17.29
CA PRO A 382 -7.89 4.68 16.14
C PRO A 382 -7.16 5.42 15.02
N TYR A 383 -7.41 5.07 13.75
CA TYR A 383 -6.65 5.60 12.61
C TYR A 383 -6.81 7.12 12.47
N LYS A 384 -8.03 7.64 12.68
CA LYS A 384 -8.35 9.08 12.68
C LYS A 384 -7.38 9.92 13.53
N ILE A 385 -7.04 9.44 14.73
CA ILE A 385 -6.17 10.16 15.67
C ILE A 385 -4.75 9.59 15.71
N PHE A 386 -4.43 8.58 14.89
CA PHE A 386 -3.13 7.89 14.92
C PHE A 386 -1.97 8.82 14.57
N TYR A 387 -2.12 9.61 13.50
CA TYR A 387 -1.12 10.61 13.15
C TYR A 387 -0.95 11.63 14.27
N SER A 388 -2.07 12.13 14.82
CA SER A 388 -2.10 13.09 15.93
C SER A 388 -1.38 12.55 17.17
N TYR A 389 -1.63 11.30 17.52
CA TYR A 389 -1.01 10.58 18.63
C TYR A 389 0.51 10.57 18.49
N TYR A 390 1.02 10.02 17.39
CA TYR A 390 2.45 9.89 17.18
C TYR A 390 3.15 11.22 16.89
N LYS A 391 2.45 12.21 16.32
CA LYS A 391 2.92 13.60 16.23
C LYS A 391 3.15 14.21 17.61
N ASN A 392 2.19 14.05 18.53
CA ASN A 392 2.32 14.57 19.89
C ASN A 392 3.38 13.80 20.70
N CYS A 393 3.46 12.47 20.55
CA CYS A 393 4.55 11.66 21.11
C CYS A 393 5.93 12.13 20.60
N MET A 394 6.07 12.38 19.29
CA MET A 394 7.32 12.87 18.70
C MET A 394 7.70 14.26 19.24
N LYS A 395 6.72 15.16 19.40
CA LYS A 395 6.97 16.46 20.03
C LYS A 395 7.43 16.31 21.48
N ALA A 396 6.74 15.49 22.26
CA ALA A 396 7.05 15.22 23.66
C ALA A 396 8.44 14.62 23.86
N ILE A 397 8.82 13.63 23.03
CA ILE A 397 10.13 12.97 23.13
C ILE A 397 11.27 13.90 22.72
N LEU A 398 11.07 14.77 21.72
CA LEU A 398 12.05 15.80 21.33
C LEU A 398 12.31 16.80 22.47
N GLU A 399 11.25 17.27 23.13
CA GLU A 399 11.36 18.19 24.26
C GLU A 399 12.00 17.53 25.50
N SER A 400 11.91 16.20 25.63
CA SER A 400 12.39 15.45 26.80
C SER A 400 13.80 14.87 26.62
N TYR A 401 14.52 15.18 25.54
CA TYR A 401 15.81 14.54 25.21
C TYR A 401 16.82 14.54 26.38
N GLU A 402 16.98 15.67 27.07
CA GLU A 402 17.93 15.77 28.19
C GLU A 402 17.50 14.97 29.43
N SER A 403 16.20 14.77 29.63
CA SER A 403 15.62 14.05 30.77
C SER A 403 15.81 12.52 30.70
N PHE A 404 16.18 11.97 29.54
CA PHE A 404 16.50 10.55 29.41
C PHE A 404 17.93 10.25 29.86
N ILE A 405 18.06 9.34 30.84
CA ILE A 405 19.36 8.82 31.32
C ILE A 405 20.02 7.96 30.24
N CYS A 406 19.27 7.05 29.61
CA CYS A 406 19.74 6.20 28.53
C CYS A 406 19.37 6.78 27.17
N LYS A 407 20.35 7.32 26.42
CA LYS A 407 20.08 7.87 25.09
C LYS A 407 19.73 6.80 24.04
N ASN A 408 20.21 5.56 24.19
CA ASN A 408 19.80 4.46 23.30
C ASN A 408 18.30 4.18 23.40
N GLU A 409 17.73 4.21 24.61
CA GLU A 409 16.28 4.03 24.82
C GLU A 409 15.49 5.15 24.14
N TRP A 410 15.97 6.40 24.24
CA TRP A 410 15.36 7.52 23.54
C TRP A 410 15.34 7.32 22.02
N TYR A 411 16.45 6.87 21.43
CA TYR A 411 16.53 6.57 20.00
C TYR A 411 15.60 5.41 19.59
N ASP A 412 15.49 4.37 20.43
CA ASP A 412 14.59 3.24 20.19
C ASP A 412 13.12 3.66 20.16
N LEU A 413 12.71 4.56 21.06
CA LEU A 413 11.35 5.11 21.07
C LEU A 413 11.09 5.99 19.84
N VAL A 414 12.05 6.82 19.44
CA VAL A 414 11.93 7.64 18.23
C VAL A 414 11.83 6.77 16.97
N TYR A 415 12.67 5.73 16.89
CA TYR A 415 12.62 4.74 15.82
C TYR A 415 11.26 4.01 15.81
N PHE A 416 10.76 3.62 16.98
CA PHE A 416 9.45 2.99 17.12
C PHE A 416 8.33 3.88 16.57
N ILE A 417 8.27 5.16 17.00
CA ILE A 417 7.27 6.12 16.50
C ILE A 417 7.32 6.21 14.96
N ALA A 418 8.51 6.38 14.41
CA ALA A 418 8.66 6.55 12.96
C ALA A 418 8.33 5.27 12.18
N LYS A 419 8.65 4.09 12.75
CA LYS A 419 8.26 2.80 12.20
C LYS A 419 6.74 2.64 12.19
N GLN A 420 6.04 3.00 13.26
CA GLN A 420 4.58 2.95 13.33
C GLN A 420 3.93 3.84 12.28
N LEU A 421 4.43 5.07 12.10
CA LEU A 421 3.99 5.98 11.03
C LEU A 421 4.25 5.40 9.63
N LYS A 422 5.43 4.81 9.39
CA LYS A 422 5.75 4.17 8.11
C LYS A 422 4.80 3.02 7.80
N LEU A 423 4.51 2.18 8.80
CA LEU A 423 3.68 0.98 8.61
C LEU A 423 2.21 1.30 8.35
N ARG A 424 1.67 2.36 8.95
CA ARG A 424 0.23 2.62 8.96
C ARG A 424 -0.22 3.83 8.15
N ILE A 425 0.67 4.79 7.87
CA ILE A 425 0.36 5.96 7.02
C ILE A 425 1.28 6.01 5.79
N GLY A 426 2.51 5.53 5.93
CA GLY A 426 3.46 5.40 4.82
C GLY A 426 4.71 6.27 4.95
N ASN A 427 5.55 6.20 3.91
CA ASN A 427 6.92 6.76 3.93
C ASN A 427 6.95 8.28 4.13
N LYS A 428 5.99 9.02 3.58
CA LYS A 428 5.96 10.49 3.64
C LYS A 428 5.73 11.00 5.08
N ALA A 429 4.78 10.40 5.80
CA ALA A 429 4.50 10.78 7.19
C ALA A 429 5.70 10.50 8.11
N ALA A 430 6.34 9.33 7.94
CA ALA A 430 7.57 9.00 8.69
C ALA A 430 8.73 9.97 8.35
N TYR A 431 8.89 10.33 7.07
CA TYR A 431 9.88 11.31 6.61
C TYR A 431 9.69 12.68 7.26
N ASP A 432 8.46 13.21 7.26
CA ASP A 432 8.18 14.55 7.78
C ASP A 432 8.47 14.67 9.28
N MET A 433 8.35 13.58 10.05
CA MET A 433 8.74 13.53 11.46
C MET A 433 10.25 13.38 11.66
N ILE A 434 10.88 12.42 10.97
CA ILE A 434 12.32 12.16 11.13
C ILE A 434 13.16 13.33 10.62
N SER A 435 12.76 13.96 9.52
CA SER A 435 13.48 15.14 8.99
C SER A 435 13.48 16.30 9.99
N LYS A 436 12.34 16.58 10.64
CA LYS A 436 12.25 17.57 11.73
C LYS A 436 13.14 17.21 12.90
N LEU A 437 13.09 15.95 13.33
CA LEU A 437 13.98 15.41 14.35
C LEU A 437 15.45 15.68 13.97
N PHE A 438 15.91 15.27 12.79
CA PHE A 438 17.30 15.49 12.37
C PHE A 438 17.63 16.98 12.29
N GLY A 439 16.70 17.86 11.88
CA GLY A 439 16.89 19.31 11.96
C GLY A 439 17.07 19.81 13.40
N THR A 440 16.27 19.35 14.36
CA THR A 440 16.45 19.65 15.80
C THR A 440 17.76 19.08 16.33
N LEU A 441 18.10 17.87 15.90
CA LEU A 441 19.38 17.20 16.13
C LEU A 441 20.53 17.81 15.30
N GLU A 442 20.40 18.99 14.72
CA GLU A 442 21.54 19.65 14.06
C GLU A 442 21.83 21.00 14.70
N ASN A 443 20.83 21.59 15.36
CA ASN A 443 20.90 22.88 16.01
C ASN A 443 21.46 22.83 17.46
N GLY A 444 21.78 21.65 17.99
CA GLY A 444 22.29 21.46 19.37
C GLY A 444 23.84 21.41 19.50
N ASN A 445 24.35 21.16 20.71
CA ASN A 445 25.78 20.84 20.93
C ASN A 445 26.01 19.33 20.70
N PHE A 446 26.85 18.97 19.73
CA PHE A 446 26.64 17.76 18.91
C PHE A 446 27.80 16.74 18.81
N GLU A 447 28.58 16.56 19.87
CA GLU A 447 29.83 15.78 19.78
C GLU A 447 29.76 14.29 20.17
N ASP A 448 28.63 13.74 20.68
CA ASP A 448 28.64 12.36 21.22
C ASP A 448 27.57 11.38 20.69
N ARG A 449 26.73 11.78 19.73
CA ARG A 449 25.53 10.98 19.37
C ARG A 449 25.81 9.73 18.54
N TYR A 450 26.91 9.75 17.79
CA TYR A 450 27.38 8.65 16.96
C TYR A 450 28.03 7.51 17.77
N TYR A 451 28.22 7.67 19.08
CA TYR A 451 28.58 6.57 19.98
C TYR A 451 27.38 5.69 20.35
N TYR A 452 26.16 6.16 20.12
CA TYR A 452 24.95 5.39 20.40
C TYR A 452 24.59 4.50 19.21
N ASN A 453 24.65 3.20 19.43
CA ASN A 453 24.33 2.17 18.44
C ASN A 453 22.97 2.41 17.74
N ARG A 454 21.97 2.77 18.53
CA ARG A 454 20.60 3.05 18.05
C ARG A 454 20.49 4.28 17.16
N PHE A 455 21.42 5.24 17.29
CA PHE A 455 21.50 6.35 16.36
C PHE A 455 21.84 5.88 14.93
N GLY A 456 22.73 4.89 14.80
CA GLY A 456 23.06 4.29 13.50
C GLY A 456 21.85 3.68 12.81
N GLU A 457 21.05 2.89 13.54
CA GLU A 457 19.81 2.29 13.02
C GLU A 457 18.81 3.35 12.57
N LEU A 458 18.59 4.39 13.37
CA LEU A 458 17.70 5.49 13.03
C LEU A 458 18.19 6.27 11.78
N LEU A 459 19.51 6.51 11.67
CA LEU A 459 20.12 7.12 10.48
C LEU A 459 19.90 6.26 9.23
N PHE A 460 20.01 4.94 9.35
CA PHE A 460 19.80 4.02 8.24
C PHE A 460 18.34 3.97 7.83
N PHE A 461 17.42 3.95 8.79
CA PHE A 461 15.99 4.05 8.55
C PHE A 461 15.63 5.37 7.83
N TYR A 462 16.22 6.49 8.26
CA TYR A 462 16.00 7.78 7.61
C TYR A 462 16.48 7.78 6.16
N GLY A 463 17.69 7.27 5.91
CA GLY A 463 18.22 7.17 4.56
C GLY A 463 17.44 6.20 3.67
N GLU A 464 16.93 5.09 4.22
CA GLU A 464 16.07 4.15 3.49
C GLU A 464 14.74 4.78 3.08
N ILE A 465 14.09 5.54 3.96
CA ILE A 465 12.87 6.29 3.64
C ILE A 465 13.14 7.28 2.50
N ASN A 466 14.20 8.08 2.60
CA ASN A 466 14.58 9.02 1.54
C ASN A 466 14.83 8.29 0.21
N GLN A 467 15.48 7.14 0.25
CA GLN A 467 15.75 6.34 -0.93
C GLN A 467 14.45 5.78 -1.55
N GLN A 468 13.50 5.32 -0.74
CA GLN A 468 12.18 4.85 -1.18
C GLN A 468 11.33 5.99 -1.76
N LEU A 469 11.46 7.21 -1.21
CA LEU A 469 10.84 8.44 -1.73
C LEU A 469 11.59 9.04 -2.93
N THR A 470 12.64 8.38 -3.43
CA THR A 470 13.49 8.83 -4.55
C THR A 470 14.28 10.12 -4.31
N TYR A 471 14.43 10.55 -3.06
CA TYR A 471 15.23 11.70 -2.64
C TYR A 471 16.73 11.37 -2.61
N TYR A 472 17.28 10.87 -3.71
CA TYR A 472 18.65 10.34 -3.76
C TYR A 472 19.73 11.38 -3.43
N GLN A 473 19.49 12.65 -3.76
CA GLN A 473 20.43 13.73 -3.44
C GLN A 473 20.47 14.01 -1.93
N ASP A 474 19.33 13.89 -1.24
CA ASP A 474 19.24 14.05 0.21
C ASP A 474 19.89 12.88 0.94
N VAL A 475 19.72 11.65 0.44
CA VAL A 475 20.46 10.46 0.92
C VAL A 475 21.97 10.70 0.83
N ILE A 476 22.46 11.20 -0.30
CA ILE A 476 23.89 11.48 -0.51
C ILE A 476 24.38 12.53 0.50
N SER A 477 23.66 13.65 0.63
CA SER A 477 24.03 14.74 1.55
C SER A 477 24.07 14.25 3.00
N LEU A 478 23.03 13.52 3.42
CA LEU A 478 22.90 12.93 4.75
C LEU A 478 24.08 11.99 5.06
N TYR A 479 24.34 11.03 4.18
CA TYR A 479 25.35 10.02 4.46
C TYR A 479 26.78 10.52 4.36
N LEU A 480 27.10 11.45 3.45
CA LEU A 480 28.44 12.07 3.41
C LEU A 480 28.74 12.82 4.71
N LYS A 481 27.75 13.56 5.24
CA LYS A 481 27.88 14.28 6.51
C LYS A 481 28.26 13.35 7.67
N TYR A 482 27.56 12.22 7.83
CA TYR A 482 27.83 11.29 8.92
C TYR A 482 29.03 10.38 8.67
N LEU A 483 29.37 10.10 7.41
CA LEU A 483 30.53 9.29 7.06
C LEU A 483 31.84 9.90 7.60
N ASP A 484 32.02 11.21 7.46
CA ASP A 484 33.23 11.87 7.93
C ASP A 484 33.38 11.78 9.45
N ARG A 485 32.27 11.89 10.20
CA ARG A 485 32.25 11.71 11.66
C ARG A 485 32.61 10.27 12.05
N TYR A 486 31.99 9.26 11.42
CA TYR A 486 32.33 7.86 11.71
C TYR A 486 33.79 7.51 11.37
N LYS A 487 34.37 8.11 10.33
CA LYS A 487 35.81 7.93 10.02
C LYS A 487 36.74 8.51 11.08
N ILE A 488 36.37 9.64 11.69
CA ILE A 488 37.14 10.21 12.81
C ILE A 488 37.09 9.25 14.00
N LEU A 489 35.90 8.73 14.31
CA LEU A 489 35.71 7.73 15.37
C LEU A 489 36.47 6.44 15.13
N GLU A 490 36.46 5.93 13.91
CA GLU A 490 37.19 4.71 13.56
C GLU A 490 38.69 4.87 13.84
N LYS A 491 39.24 6.06 13.58
CA LYS A 491 40.65 6.36 13.84
C LYS A 491 40.98 6.48 15.33
N SER A 492 40.06 7.00 16.14
CA SER A 492 40.27 7.17 17.59
C SER A 492 39.98 5.90 18.39
N ASN A 493 38.90 5.18 18.06
CA ASN A 493 38.47 3.96 18.72
C ASN A 493 37.73 3.02 17.73
N SER A 494 38.48 2.18 17.01
CA SER A 494 37.91 1.29 16.00
C SER A 494 37.15 0.11 16.63
N THR A 495 35.82 0.15 16.57
CA THR A 495 34.96 -1.00 16.92
C THR A 495 34.41 -1.67 15.65
N GLU A 496 33.95 -2.91 15.78
CA GLU A 496 33.29 -3.62 14.67
C GLU A 496 32.00 -2.92 14.22
N GLU A 497 31.30 -2.28 15.16
CA GLU A 497 30.07 -1.55 14.92
C GLU A 497 30.28 -0.26 14.12
N ILE A 498 31.26 0.56 14.51
CA ILE A 498 31.64 1.76 13.73
C ILE A 498 32.02 1.35 12.31
N ARG A 499 32.82 0.28 12.16
CA ARG A 499 33.20 -0.24 10.84
C ARG A 499 32.01 -0.78 10.05
N SER A 500 31.03 -1.39 10.71
CA SER A 500 29.77 -1.84 10.09
C SER A 500 28.95 -0.64 9.60
N ASN A 501 28.84 0.42 10.39
CA ASN A 501 28.14 1.64 10.01
C ASN A 501 28.78 2.32 8.80
N ILE A 502 30.11 2.46 8.79
CA ILE A 502 30.84 3.00 7.63
C ILE A 502 30.62 2.13 6.39
N THR A 503 30.69 0.80 6.55
CA THR A 503 30.46 -0.15 5.45
C THR A 503 29.07 0.00 4.86
N PHE A 504 28.04 0.08 5.71
CA PHE A 504 26.66 0.29 5.29
C PHE A 504 26.48 1.63 4.59
N ILE A 505 27.02 2.71 5.15
CA ILE A 505 26.98 4.05 4.53
C ILE A 505 27.62 4.03 3.14
N TYR A 506 28.80 3.41 2.97
CA TYR A 506 29.41 3.27 1.65
C TYR A 506 28.53 2.50 0.68
N ASN A 507 27.91 1.40 1.11
CA ASN A 507 26.99 0.65 0.26
C ASN A 507 25.81 1.53 -0.16
N ARG A 508 25.12 2.17 0.78
CA ARG A 508 23.94 3.00 0.47
C ARG A 508 24.27 4.24 -0.36
N LEU A 509 25.43 4.87 -0.15
CA LEU A 509 25.94 5.92 -1.04
C LEU A 509 26.10 5.39 -2.47
N SER A 510 26.66 4.19 -2.63
CA SER A 510 26.75 3.55 -3.94
C SER A 510 25.36 3.35 -4.56
N VAL A 511 24.39 2.83 -3.81
CA VAL A 511 23.02 2.64 -4.33
C VAL A 511 22.36 3.96 -4.73
N ALA A 512 22.52 5.03 -3.95
CA ALA A 512 21.99 6.35 -4.30
C ALA A 512 22.63 6.93 -5.58
N TYR A 513 23.96 6.82 -5.72
CA TYR A 513 24.67 7.30 -6.93
C TYR A 513 24.29 6.52 -8.19
N LYS A 514 23.82 5.27 -8.09
CA LYS A 514 23.39 4.44 -9.22
C LYS A 514 22.27 5.07 -10.06
N HIS A 515 21.44 5.92 -9.45
CA HIS A 515 20.25 6.49 -10.09
C HIS A 515 20.52 7.74 -10.94
N PHE A 516 21.76 8.23 -10.95
CA PHE A 516 22.12 9.41 -11.75
C PHE A 516 22.87 8.99 -13.02
N PRO A 517 22.49 9.53 -14.20
CA PRO A 517 23.03 9.09 -15.48
C PRO A 517 24.39 9.70 -15.85
N ASP A 518 24.92 10.64 -15.06
CA ASP A 518 26.15 11.36 -15.39
C ASP A 518 27.43 10.56 -15.04
N CYS A 519 28.48 10.78 -15.84
CA CYS A 519 29.74 10.04 -15.73
C CYS A 519 30.47 10.25 -14.40
N VAL A 520 30.32 11.41 -13.76
CA VAL A 520 30.98 11.73 -12.48
C VAL A 520 30.33 10.92 -11.36
N ARG A 521 28.99 10.91 -11.29
CA ARG A 521 28.25 10.12 -10.31
C ARG A 521 28.39 8.61 -10.55
N HIS A 522 28.53 8.17 -11.81
CA HIS A 522 28.89 6.78 -12.12
C HIS A 522 30.24 6.36 -11.49
N GLN A 523 31.26 7.21 -11.56
CA GLN A 523 32.56 6.93 -10.91
C GLN A 523 32.41 6.87 -9.39
N LYS A 524 31.58 7.73 -8.79
CA LYS A 524 31.28 7.69 -7.35
C LYS A 524 30.57 6.40 -6.94
N HIS A 525 29.59 5.94 -7.71
CA HIS A 525 28.93 4.65 -7.48
C HIS A 525 29.98 3.51 -7.39
N LEU A 526 30.91 3.46 -8.35
CA LEU A 526 31.96 2.45 -8.40
C LEU A 526 32.99 2.60 -7.25
N HIS A 527 33.32 3.84 -6.89
CA HIS A 527 34.23 4.13 -5.79
C HIS A 527 33.67 3.63 -4.45
N TYR A 528 32.42 3.98 -4.14
CA TYR A 528 31.81 3.63 -2.85
C TYR A 528 31.56 2.13 -2.69
N ILE A 529 31.18 1.43 -3.76
CA ILE A 529 31.04 -0.03 -3.69
C ILE A 529 32.39 -0.73 -3.44
N ASN A 530 33.48 -0.21 -4.00
CA ASN A 530 34.82 -0.75 -3.73
C ASN A 530 35.24 -0.54 -2.28
N LEU A 531 34.95 0.63 -1.70
CA LEU A 531 35.23 0.91 -0.30
C LEU A 531 34.41 -0.01 0.62
N SER A 532 33.12 -0.18 0.35
CA SER A 532 32.26 -1.09 1.14
C SER A 532 32.70 -2.55 1.02
N LEU A 533 33.04 -3.02 -0.19
CA LEU A 533 33.61 -4.35 -0.42
C LEU A 533 34.92 -4.58 0.34
N TYR A 534 35.82 -3.60 0.34
CA TYR A 534 37.09 -3.72 1.03
C TYR A 534 36.89 -3.86 2.54
N MET A 535 36.04 -3.00 3.11
CA MET A 535 35.80 -2.94 4.55
C MET A 535 35.05 -4.19 5.07
N SER A 536 34.02 -4.62 4.35
CA SER A 536 33.20 -5.79 4.71
C SER A 536 33.97 -7.12 4.78
N ARG A 537 35.13 -7.24 4.14
CA ARG A 537 36.02 -8.41 4.28
C ARG A 537 36.49 -8.64 5.72
N THR A 538 36.60 -7.57 6.50
CA THR A 538 37.11 -7.61 7.87
C THR A 538 36.01 -7.71 8.95
N LEU A 539 34.74 -7.66 8.56
CA LEU A 539 33.60 -7.77 9.48
C LEU A 539 33.21 -9.22 9.72
N LYS A 540 32.70 -9.54 10.93
CA LYS A 540 32.14 -10.86 11.24
C LYS A 540 30.79 -11.04 10.58
N ASN A 541 29.96 -10.00 10.50
CA ASN A 541 28.70 -10.06 9.76
C ASN A 541 28.99 -10.14 8.26
N ARG A 542 28.82 -11.34 7.69
CA ARG A 542 29.10 -11.63 6.28
C ARG A 542 28.00 -11.19 5.32
N GLN A 543 26.86 -10.71 5.82
CA GLN A 543 25.79 -10.13 5.02
C GLN A 543 26.31 -8.97 4.17
N PHE A 544 27.02 -8.01 4.77
CA PHE A 544 27.54 -6.86 4.04
C PHE A 544 28.46 -7.26 2.90
N LEU A 545 29.30 -8.29 3.08
CA LEU A 545 30.19 -8.75 2.03
C LEU A 545 29.41 -9.40 0.89
N ALA A 546 28.37 -10.20 1.21
CA ALA A 546 27.51 -10.83 0.22
C ALA A 546 26.72 -9.79 -0.60
N GLU A 547 26.05 -8.83 0.05
CA GLU A 547 25.33 -7.73 -0.59
C GLU A 547 26.24 -6.91 -1.50
N ASN A 548 27.41 -6.53 -1.01
CA ASN A 548 28.38 -5.76 -1.79
C ASN A 548 28.92 -6.54 -3.00
N CYS A 549 29.12 -7.86 -2.87
CA CYS A 549 29.46 -8.71 -4.02
C CYS A 549 28.35 -8.68 -5.05
N TYR A 550 27.09 -8.77 -4.61
CA TYR A 550 25.95 -8.67 -5.53
C TYR A 550 25.91 -7.33 -6.27
N ASP A 551 25.90 -6.22 -5.53
CA ASP A 551 25.84 -4.88 -6.11
C ASP A 551 26.98 -4.64 -7.12
N LYS A 552 28.14 -5.28 -6.89
CA LYS A 552 29.32 -5.16 -7.74
C LYS A 552 29.18 -5.96 -9.03
N GLY A 553 28.58 -7.15 -8.96
CA GLY A 553 28.18 -7.88 -10.16
C GLY A 553 27.13 -7.08 -10.95
N SER A 554 26.15 -6.49 -10.28
CA SER A 554 25.08 -5.68 -10.89
C SER A 554 25.61 -4.45 -11.62
N TYR A 555 26.70 -3.82 -11.14
CA TYR A 555 27.38 -2.74 -11.88
C TYR A 555 27.86 -3.17 -13.28
N TYR A 556 28.28 -4.42 -13.41
CA TYR A 556 28.79 -5.01 -14.66
C TYR A 556 27.69 -5.71 -15.48
N TYR A 557 26.47 -5.84 -14.94
CA TYR A 557 25.33 -6.53 -15.55
C TYR A 557 24.65 -5.68 -16.63
N CYS A 558 25.40 -5.32 -17.67
CA CYS A 558 24.92 -4.51 -18.79
C CYS A 558 25.22 -5.12 -20.17
N HIS A 559 26.35 -5.81 -20.34
CA HIS A 559 26.84 -6.24 -21.65
C HIS A 559 27.65 -7.55 -21.55
N ILE A 560 27.57 -8.41 -22.56
CA ILE A 560 28.18 -9.76 -22.58
C ILE A 560 29.69 -9.77 -22.30
N LYS A 561 30.40 -8.71 -22.74
CA LYS A 561 31.84 -8.51 -22.48
C LYS A 561 32.22 -8.57 -20.99
N TYR A 562 31.28 -8.32 -20.08
CA TYR A 562 31.50 -8.37 -18.64
C TYR A 562 31.00 -9.66 -17.98
N LYS A 563 30.49 -10.64 -18.75
CA LYS A 563 29.93 -11.91 -18.26
C LYS A 563 30.75 -12.56 -17.15
N LYS A 564 32.07 -12.70 -17.37
CA LYS A 564 32.98 -13.31 -16.38
C LYS A 564 32.95 -12.56 -15.04
N ARG A 565 33.09 -11.22 -15.07
CA ARG A 565 33.09 -10.40 -13.85
C ARG A 565 31.77 -10.51 -13.09
N VAL A 566 30.64 -10.50 -13.81
CA VAL A 566 29.31 -10.64 -13.19
C VAL A 566 29.21 -11.99 -12.46
N LEU A 567 29.55 -13.07 -13.15
CA LEU A 567 29.50 -14.42 -12.58
C LEU A 567 30.45 -14.58 -11.39
N ASP A 568 31.69 -14.10 -11.47
CA ASP A 568 32.68 -14.20 -10.38
C ASP A 568 32.15 -13.55 -9.08
N TYR A 569 31.53 -12.36 -9.18
CA TYR A 569 30.98 -11.64 -8.03
C TYR A 569 29.70 -12.29 -7.49
N TRP A 570 28.78 -12.69 -8.36
CA TRP A 570 27.51 -13.31 -7.94
C TRP A 570 27.70 -14.73 -7.38
N GLU A 571 28.67 -15.50 -7.89
CA GLU A 571 29.10 -16.76 -7.27
C GLU A 571 29.64 -16.54 -5.86
N SER A 572 30.50 -15.52 -5.69
CA SER A 572 31.03 -15.15 -4.37
C SER A 572 29.88 -14.82 -3.40
N CYS A 573 28.90 -14.02 -3.82
CA CYS A 573 27.70 -13.73 -3.03
C CYS A 573 26.94 -15.02 -2.65
N CYS A 574 26.57 -15.86 -3.63
CA CYS A 574 25.83 -17.10 -3.39
C CYS A 574 26.56 -18.05 -2.44
N ASN A 575 27.89 -18.17 -2.58
CA ASN A 575 28.73 -18.99 -1.72
C ASN A 575 28.76 -18.45 -0.29
N LEU A 576 28.83 -17.13 -0.09
CA LEU A 576 28.77 -16.50 1.23
C LEU A 576 27.41 -16.74 1.89
N VAL A 577 26.30 -16.51 1.18
CA VAL A 577 24.94 -16.71 1.72
C VAL A 577 24.76 -18.16 2.18
N LYS A 578 25.19 -19.13 1.36
CA LYS A 578 25.12 -20.56 1.70
C LYS A 578 26.02 -20.93 2.87
N LYS A 579 27.28 -20.49 2.87
CA LYS A 579 28.29 -20.84 3.89
C LYS A 579 27.93 -20.30 5.28
N TYR A 580 27.36 -19.11 5.35
CA TYR A 580 27.05 -18.43 6.61
C TYR A 580 25.57 -18.42 6.97
N HIS A 581 24.72 -19.13 6.22
CA HIS A 581 23.28 -19.25 6.45
C HIS A 581 22.56 -17.89 6.61
N ILE A 582 22.82 -16.96 5.70
CA ILE A 582 22.33 -15.58 5.77
C ILE A 582 20.85 -15.53 5.35
N LYS A 583 19.94 -15.81 6.28
CA LYS A 583 18.49 -15.98 6.01
C LYS A 583 17.82 -14.74 5.41
N VAL A 584 18.24 -13.55 5.80
CA VAL A 584 17.69 -12.28 5.28
C VAL A 584 17.91 -12.09 3.78
N MET A 585 18.88 -12.80 3.18
CA MET A 585 19.16 -12.75 1.74
C MET A 585 18.53 -13.90 0.95
N THR A 586 17.55 -14.62 1.49
CA THR A 586 17.01 -15.83 0.84
C THR A 586 16.41 -15.54 -0.54
N LEU A 587 15.56 -14.50 -0.66
CA LEU A 587 14.95 -14.12 -1.94
C LEU A 587 16.00 -13.64 -2.96
N HIS A 588 16.95 -12.80 -2.51
CA HIS A 588 18.10 -12.38 -3.33
C HIS A 588 18.96 -13.57 -3.80
N TYR A 589 19.21 -14.56 -2.93
CA TYR A 589 19.93 -15.77 -3.32
C TYR A 589 19.23 -16.52 -4.46
N ILE A 590 17.90 -16.67 -4.37
CA ILE A 590 17.10 -17.34 -5.42
C ILE A 590 17.14 -16.51 -6.71
N GLU A 591 16.90 -15.21 -6.62
CA GLU A 591 17.00 -14.25 -7.73
C GLU A 591 18.33 -14.39 -8.48
N HIS A 592 19.46 -14.36 -7.76
CA HIS A 592 20.78 -14.43 -8.37
C HIS A 592 21.08 -15.79 -8.97
N ARG A 593 20.62 -16.88 -8.35
CA ARG A 593 20.74 -18.22 -8.94
C ARG A 593 20.02 -18.30 -10.28
N ILE A 594 18.82 -17.73 -10.37
CA ILE A 594 18.07 -17.65 -11.63
C ILE A 594 18.81 -16.78 -12.66
N GLN A 595 19.26 -15.58 -12.28
CA GLN A 595 20.01 -14.70 -13.20
C GLN A 595 21.31 -15.38 -13.70
N MET A 596 22.05 -16.05 -12.82
CA MET A 596 23.25 -16.81 -13.19
C MET A 596 22.94 -17.97 -14.12
N ALA A 597 21.86 -18.71 -13.86
CA ALA A 597 21.38 -19.79 -14.72
C ALA A 597 21.03 -19.27 -16.12
N LEU A 598 20.35 -18.12 -16.22
CA LEU A 598 20.05 -17.45 -17.49
C LEU A 598 21.32 -17.02 -18.23
N ILE A 599 22.30 -16.41 -17.55
CA ILE A 599 23.59 -15.98 -18.15
C ILE A 599 24.41 -17.19 -18.65
N ARG A 600 24.35 -18.31 -17.92
CA ARG A 600 25.04 -19.56 -18.28
C ARG A 600 24.28 -20.39 -19.30
N GLN A 601 23.02 -20.06 -19.56
CA GLN A 601 22.10 -20.87 -20.36
C GLN A 601 21.86 -22.26 -19.74
N GLN A 602 21.94 -22.36 -18.40
CA GLN A 602 21.66 -23.57 -17.62
C GLN A 602 20.21 -23.55 -17.14
N THR A 603 19.28 -23.77 -18.04
CA THR A 603 17.85 -23.50 -17.79
C THR A 603 17.16 -24.50 -16.87
N ASP A 604 17.77 -25.65 -16.60
CA ASP A 604 17.07 -26.80 -15.99
C ASP A 604 16.75 -26.58 -14.51
N GLU A 605 17.52 -25.75 -13.82
CA GLU A 605 17.26 -25.41 -12.41
C GLU A 605 16.26 -24.26 -12.22
N ILE A 606 15.92 -23.52 -13.29
CA ILE A 606 15.10 -22.31 -13.20
C ILE A 606 13.68 -22.60 -12.69
N PRO A 607 12.93 -23.62 -13.15
CA PRO A 607 11.59 -23.90 -12.65
C PRO A 607 11.56 -24.13 -11.14
N GLN A 608 12.48 -24.97 -10.62
CA GLN A 608 12.57 -25.27 -9.20
C GLN A 608 12.94 -24.04 -8.35
N LEU A 609 13.76 -23.14 -8.90
CA LEU A 609 14.10 -21.88 -8.23
C LEU A 609 12.92 -20.91 -8.24
N LEU A 610 12.15 -20.85 -9.33
CA LEU A 610 10.93 -20.04 -9.40
C LEU A 610 9.90 -20.51 -8.39
N ASP A 611 9.64 -21.82 -8.29
CA ASP A 611 8.69 -22.38 -7.32
C ASP A 611 9.09 -22.05 -5.88
N LYS A 612 10.38 -22.21 -5.55
CA LYS A 612 10.93 -21.81 -4.24
C LYS A 612 10.81 -20.31 -3.99
N GLY A 613 10.97 -19.49 -5.03
CA GLY A 613 10.85 -18.04 -4.94
C GLY A 613 9.42 -17.61 -4.63
N PHE A 614 8.44 -18.14 -5.36
CA PHE A 614 7.02 -17.86 -5.11
C PHE A 614 6.57 -18.37 -3.74
N ASP A 615 6.94 -19.59 -3.36
CA ASP A 615 6.64 -20.14 -2.04
C ASP A 615 7.21 -19.28 -0.89
N TYR A 616 8.47 -18.83 -1.03
CA TYR A 616 9.08 -17.98 -0.01
C TYR A 616 8.46 -16.58 0.06
N ILE A 617 7.91 -16.06 -1.04
CA ILE A 617 7.15 -14.80 -0.99
C ILE A 617 5.90 -14.95 -0.12
N GLU A 618 5.20 -16.08 -0.24
CA GLU A 618 3.94 -16.33 0.48
C GLU A 618 4.18 -16.70 1.94
N HIS A 619 5.16 -17.57 2.21
CA HIS A 619 5.34 -18.22 3.52
C HIS A 619 6.65 -17.85 4.24
N GLY A 620 7.52 -17.06 3.60
CA GLY A 620 8.85 -16.75 4.12
C GLY A 620 8.86 -15.67 5.21
N LYS A 621 9.72 -15.86 6.22
CA LYS A 621 9.89 -14.91 7.34
C LYS A 621 10.44 -13.54 6.91
N TYR A 622 11.28 -13.49 5.89
CA TYR A 622 11.97 -12.28 5.43
C TYR A 622 11.49 -11.87 4.04
N ASN A 623 10.20 -11.55 3.91
CA ASN A 623 9.52 -11.23 2.66
C ASN A 623 9.04 -9.76 2.57
N GLU A 624 9.63 -8.84 3.34
CA GLU A 624 9.25 -7.42 3.40
C GLU A 624 9.22 -6.70 2.03
N GLN A 625 9.91 -7.24 1.02
CA GLN A 625 9.93 -6.73 -0.36
C GLN A 625 9.22 -7.68 -1.36
N ALA A 626 8.21 -8.43 -0.90
CA ALA A 626 7.47 -9.45 -1.67
C ALA A 626 7.06 -8.99 -3.07
N ILE A 627 6.46 -7.81 -3.21
CA ILE A 627 5.98 -7.29 -4.51
C ILE A 627 7.14 -7.06 -5.49
N TYR A 628 8.29 -6.57 -5.00
CA TYR A 628 9.50 -6.39 -5.82
C TYR A 628 10.01 -7.73 -6.39
N PHE A 629 10.11 -8.75 -5.53
CA PHE A 629 10.56 -10.08 -5.96
C PHE A 629 9.55 -10.81 -6.83
N LYS A 630 8.24 -10.64 -6.55
CA LYS A 630 7.14 -11.20 -7.36
C LYS A 630 7.25 -10.73 -8.81
N ARG A 631 7.48 -9.44 -9.03
CA ARG A 631 7.73 -8.88 -10.36
C ARG A 631 8.95 -9.53 -11.03
N PHE A 632 10.08 -9.65 -10.32
CA PHE A 632 11.27 -10.29 -10.85
C PHE A 632 11.01 -11.74 -11.28
N PHE A 633 10.36 -12.56 -10.43
CA PHE A 633 10.11 -13.96 -10.75
C PHE A 633 9.19 -14.13 -11.95
N TYR A 634 8.20 -13.26 -12.13
CA TYR A 634 7.39 -13.28 -13.35
C TYR A 634 8.19 -12.90 -14.61
N TYR A 635 9.10 -11.91 -14.53
CA TYR A 635 10.01 -11.64 -15.64
C TYR A 635 10.91 -12.82 -15.96
N ALA A 636 11.50 -13.44 -14.94
CA ALA A 636 12.35 -14.61 -15.13
C ALA A 636 11.58 -15.79 -15.73
N LYS A 637 10.34 -16.02 -15.30
CA LYS A 637 9.44 -17.05 -15.85
C LYS A 637 9.13 -16.78 -17.32
N ALA A 638 8.78 -15.55 -17.68
CA ALA A 638 8.56 -15.14 -19.06
C ALA A 638 9.80 -15.35 -19.95
N ILE A 639 10.98 -14.91 -19.48
CA ILE A 639 12.24 -15.10 -20.21
C ILE A 639 12.57 -16.59 -20.38
N TYR A 640 12.38 -17.40 -19.33
CA TYR A 640 12.63 -18.84 -19.39
C TYR A 640 11.82 -19.52 -20.51
N TYR A 641 10.50 -19.29 -20.55
CA TYR A 641 9.63 -19.90 -21.57
C TYR A 641 9.87 -19.32 -22.97
N LEU A 642 10.20 -18.03 -23.10
CA LEU A 642 10.65 -17.45 -24.37
C LEU A 642 11.94 -18.09 -24.89
N LEU A 643 12.93 -18.33 -24.01
CA LEU A 643 14.18 -19.00 -24.38
C LEU A 643 13.97 -20.46 -24.79
N LYS A 644 13.04 -21.17 -24.15
CA LYS A 644 12.65 -22.54 -24.52
C LYS A 644 11.77 -22.60 -25.77
N ARG A 645 11.16 -21.46 -26.15
CA ARG A 645 10.18 -21.36 -27.24
C ARG A 645 8.98 -22.30 -27.03
N THR A 646 8.48 -22.34 -25.80
CA THR A 646 7.30 -23.14 -25.41
C THR A 646 6.36 -22.32 -24.53
N ASP A 647 5.12 -22.78 -24.38
CA ASP A 647 4.16 -22.30 -23.37
C ASP A 647 3.95 -20.77 -23.38
N TYR A 648 3.70 -20.20 -24.56
CA TYR A 648 3.51 -18.76 -24.76
C TYR A 648 2.35 -18.16 -23.95
N GLU A 649 1.34 -18.96 -23.59
CA GLU A 649 0.27 -18.55 -22.67
C GLU A 649 0.83 -18.26 -21.26
N ILE A 650 1.78 -19.08 -20.78
CA ILE A 650 2.45 -18.83 -19.50
C ILE A 650 3.27 -17.54 -19.57
N VAL A 651 3.91 -17.26 -20.71
CA VAL A 651 4.62 -15.99 -20.93
C VAL A 651 3.64 -14.82 -20.83
N HIS A 652 2.50 -14.88 -21.52
CA HIS A 652 1.48 -13.84 -21.49
C HIS A 652 1.00 -13.57 -20.06
N ASN A 653 0.57 -14.61 -19.34
CA ASN A 653 0.08 -14.50 -17.96
C ASN A 653 1.17 -13.98 -17.01
N SER A 654 2.41 -14.42 -17.18
CA SER A 654 3.53 -13.93 -16.36
C SER A 654 3.77 -12.44 -16.60
N LEU A 655 3.71 -11.97 -17.85
CA LEU A 655 3.88 -10.55 -18.16
C LEU A 655 2.74 -9.69 -17.61
N GLN A 656 1.50 -10.19 -17.61
CA GLN A 656 0.38 -9.52 -16.96
C GLN A 656 0.60 -9.40 -15.44
N HIS A 657 1.00 -10.48 -14.76
CA HIS A 657 1.26 -10.39 -13.33
C HIS A 657 2.50 -9.54 -12.98
N ALA A 658 3.49 -9.47 -13.87
CA ALA A 658 4.62 -8.55 -13.72
C ALA A 658 4.17 -7.08 -13.85
N GLU A 659 3.20 -6.80 -14.74
CA GLU A 659 2.57 -5.48 -14.89
C GLU A 659 1.81 -5.08 -13.62
N GLU A 660 0.96 -5.96 -13.11
CA GLU A 660 0.21 -5.75 -11.86
C GLU A 660 1.17 -5.43 -10.70
N ALA A 661 2.22 -6.23 -10.53
CA ALA A 661 3.22 -6.00 -9.50
C ALA A 661 4.03 -4.69 -9.69
N LEU A 662 4.23 -4.26 -10.95
CA LEU A 662 4.90 -2.99 -11.24
C LEU A 662 4.02 -1.79 -10.85
N LEU A 663 2.74 -1.84 -11.18
CA LEU A 663 1.76 -0.81 -10.83
C LEU A 663 1.60 -0.69 -9.30
N MET A 664 1.59 -1.82 -8.59
CA MET A 664 1.58 -1.84 -7.12
C MET A 664 2.81 -1.18 -6.49
N LEU A 665 3.95 -1.14 -7.19
CA LEU A 665 5.15 -0.42 -6.74
C LEU A 665 5.10 1.08 -7.07
N GLY A 666 3.97 1.61 -7.57
CA GLY A 666 3.81 3.00 -8.00
C GLY A 666 4.64 3.34 -9.24
N LYS A 667 5.03 2.34 -10.04
CA LYS A 667 5.83 2.53 -11.27
C LYS A 667 4.95 2.31 -12.49
N ASN A 668 5.06 3.21 -13.47
CA ASN A 668 4.28 3.17 -14.70
C ASN A 668 5.13 2.93 -15.97
N ASN A 669 6.45 2.85 -15.85
CA ASN A 669 7.32 2.61 -17.01
C ASN A 669 7.33 1.12 -17.40
N MET A 670 6.65 0.79 -18.50
CA MET A 670 6.41 -0.58 -18.98
C MET A 670 7.52 -1.11 -19.91
N THR A 671 8.67 -0.42 -20.03
CA THR A 671 9.71 -0.74 -21.02
C THR A 671 10.10 -2.22 -21.06
N TYR A 672 10.35 -2.84 -19.90
CA TYR A 672 10.75 -4.25 -19.82
C TYR A 672 9.63 -5.22 -20.21
N ILE A 673 8.39 -4.93 -19.79
CA ILE A 673 7.20 -5.72 -20.14
C ILE A 673 6.97 -5.66 -21.64
N ASN A 674 6.96 -4.45 -22.20
CA ASN A 674 6.74 -4.22 -23.62
C ASN A 674 7.86 -4.82 -24.48
N TYR A 675 9.11 -4.80 -24.02
CA TYR A 675 10.19 -5.51 -24.72
C TYR A 675 9.92 -7.03 -24.77
N LEU A 676 9.52 -7.65 -23.65
CA LEU A 676 9.21 -9.07 -23.62
C LEU A 676 7.91 -9.42 -24.37
N ARG A 677 6.90 -8.54 -24.37
CA ARG A 677 5.70 -8.67 -25.22
C ARG A 677 6.05 -8.63 -26.70
N GLY A 678 6.88 -7.67 -27.13
CA GLY A 678 7.37 -7.61 -28.51
C GLY A 678 8.04 -8.93 -28.94
N LYS A 679 8.83 -9.56 -28.06
CA LYS A 679 9.40 -10.88 -28.31
C LYS A 679 8.36 -11.99 -28.40
N LEU A 680 7.40 -12.01 -27.48
CA LEU A 680 6.32 -12.99 -27.45
C LEU A 680 5.53 -12.96 -28.77
N TYR A 681 5.07 -11.78 -29.19
CA TYR A 681 4.31 -11.64 -30.44
C TYR A 681 5.17 -11.92 -31.67
N ALA A 682 6.48 -11.65 -31.62
CA ALA A 682 7.37 -12.04 -32.69
C ALA A 682 7.49 -13.57 -32.82
N CYS A 683 7.50 -14.31 -31.70
CA CYS A 683 7.42 -15.77 -31.71
C CYS A 683 6.09 -16.31 -32.24
N LEU A 684 5.00 -15.55 -32.05
CA LEU A 684 3.66 -15.88 -32.57
C LEU A 684 3.47 -15.45 -34.04
N ASN A 685 4.47 -14.85 -34.68
CA ASN A 685 4.41 -14.26 -36.03
C ASN A 685 3.34 -13.16 -36.18
N ASP A 686 3.05 -12.42 -35.11
CA ASP A 686 2.12 -11.29 -35.11
C ASP A 686 2.89 -9.98 -35.31
N SER A 687 2.97 -9.52 -36.57
CA SER A 687 3.74 -8.35 -36.95
C SER A 687 3.24 -7.04 -36.34
N GLU A 688 1.92 -6.89 -36.17
CA GLU A 688 1.31 -5.65 -35.67
C GLU A 688 1.63 -5.46 -34.19
N HIS A 689 1.33 -6.45 -33.36
CA HIS A 689 1.63 -6.39 -31.94
C HIS A 689 3.13 -6.38 -31.68
N THR A 690 3.93 -7.11 -32.47
CA THR A 690 5.40 -7.02 -32.39
C THR A 690 5.85 -5.58 -32.57
N TYR A 691 5.37 -4.89 -33.61
CA TYR A 691 5.74 -3.51 -33.88
C TYR A 691 5.36 -2.57 -32.73
N GLU A 692 4.09 -2.59 -32.29
CA GLU A 692 3.62 -1.64 -31.27
C GLU A 692 4.33 -1.85 -29.93
N PHE A 693 4.49 -3.09 -29.46
CA PHE A 693 5.16 -3.32 -28.18
C PHE A 693 6.65 -2.95 -28.20
N TYR A 694 7.38 -3.23 -29.29
CA TYR A 694 8.77 -2.80 -29.39
C TYR A 694 8.92 -1.28 -29.52
N LYS A 695 8.04 -0.62 -30.27
CA LYS A 695 8.00 0.84 -30.40
C LYS A 695 7.76 1.49 -29.04
N GLU A 696 6.76 1.03 -28.30
CA GLU A 696 6.46 1.53 -26.95
C GLU A 696 7.63 1.30 -25.99
N ALA A 697 8.25 0.11 -26.01
CA ALA A 697 9.44 -0.16 -25.22
C ALA A 697 10.57 0.82 -25.53
N TYR A 698 10.83 1.11 -26.81
CA TYR A 698 11.86 2.04 -27.23
C TYR A 698 11.59 3.48 -26.75
N LEU A 699 10.35 3.95 -26.89
CA LEU A 699 9.97 5.31 -26.50
C LEU A 699 10.11 5.51 -24.98
N GLN A 700 9.61 4.56 -24.20
CA GLN A 700 9.64 4.59 -22.74
C GLN A 700 11.04 4.35 -22.15
N ALA A 701 11.95 3.72 -22.91
CA ALA A 701 13.31 3.45 -22.45
C ALA A 701 14.12 4.73 -22.16
N PHE A 702 13.76 5.86 -22.77
CA PHE A 702 14.42 7.14 -22.51
C PHE A 702 14.14 7.69 -21.11
N ASP A 703 13.01 7.31 -20.52
CA ASP A 703 12.57 7.75 -19.19
C ASP A 703 13.08 6.83 -18.06
N LEU A 704 13.81 5.76 -18.41
CA LEU A 704 14.41 4.88 -17.41
C LEU A 704 15.50 5.59 -16.59
N THR A 705 15.50 5.33 -15.29
CA THR A 705 16.52 5.79 -14.33
C THR A 705 17.47 4.64 -13.97
N ILE A 706 18.15 4.11 -14.99
CA ILE A 706 19.08 2.97 -14.85
C ILE A 706 20.51 3.32 -15.25
N LEU A 707 21.46 2.63 -14.61
CA LEU A 707 22.87 2.63 -15.02
C LEU A 707 23.01 2.01 -16.41
N HIS A 708 23.84 2.60 -17.27
CA HIS A 708 24.07 2.17 -18.67
C HIS A 708 22.81 2.22 -19.56
N LYS A 709 21.90 3.18 -19.32
CA LYS A 709 20.68 3.40 -20.13
C LYS A 709 20.93 3.37 -21.64
N ASP A 710 21.98 4.05 -22.11
CA ASP A 710 22.30 4.07 -23.54
C ASP A 710 22.63 2.68 -24.10
N THR A 711 23.38 1.87 -23.35
CA THR A 711 23.66 0.49 -23.76
C THR A 711 22.39 -0.35 -23.82
N PHE A 712 21.47 -0.17 -22.87
CA PHE A 712 20.17 -0.85 -22.89
C PHE A 712 19.35 -0.46 -24.13
N ILE A 713 19.22 0.84 -24.41
CA ILE A 713 18.47 1.34 -25.59
C ILE A 713 19.09 0.80 -26.88
N ASP A 714 20.41 0.80 -26.99
CA ASP A 714 21.11 0.30 -28.17
C ASP A 714 20.85 -1.21 -28.38
N LEU A 715 20.88 -2.02 -27.31
CA LEU A 715 20.58 -3.46 -27.36
C LEU A 715 19.11 -3.75 -27.71
N LEU A 716 18.17 -3.02 -27.11
CA LEU A 716 16.74 -3.11 -27.40
C LEU A 716 16.47 -2.78 -28.88
N THR A 717 17.06 -1.69 -29.37
CA THR A 717 16.88 -1.24 -30.76
C THR A 717 17.48 -2.22 -31.75
N GLU A 718 18.65 -2.78 -31.43
CA GLU A 718 19.30 -3.79 -32.27
C GLU A 718 18.39 -5.02 -32.43
N ASP A 719 17.81 -5.52 -31.34
CA ASP A 719 16.90 -6.67 -31.34
C ASP A 719 15.58 -6.37 -32.06
N MET A 720 14.97 -5.21 -31.78
CA MET A 720 13.74 -4.72 -32.44
C MET A 720 13.87 -4.71 -33.96
N LEU A 721 14.91 -4.05 -34.49
CA LEU A 721 15.07 -3.89 -35.94
C LEU A 721 15.37 -5.21 -36.64
N ILE A 722 16.10 -6.12 -35.98
CA ILE A 722 16.31 -7.48 -36.50
C ILE A 722 14.97 -8.22 -36.59
N LYS A 723 14.13 -8.15 -35.55
CA LYS A 723 12.80 -8.81 -35.54
C LYS A 723 11.86 -8.23 -36.58
N PHE A 724 11.83 -6.91 -36.74
CA PHE A 724 11.04 -6.27 -37.79
C PHE A 724 11.46 -6.74 -39.18
N ARG A 725 12.77 -6.93 -39.40
CA ARG A 725 13.28 -7.45 -40.67
C ARG A 725 12.97 -8.95 -40.85
N GLU A 726 13.05 -9.76 -39.80
CA GLU A 726 12.69 -11.19 -39.82
C GLU A 726 11.21 -11.41 -40.21
N LEU A 727 10.31 -10.58 -39.68
CA LEU A 727 8.87 -10.65 -39.94
C LEU A 727 8.44 -9.91 -41.22
N ASN A 728 9.37 -9.28 -41.93
CA ASN A 728 9.09 -8.44 -43.11
C ASN A 728 8.04 -7.35 -42.85
N ILE A 729 8.14 -6.65 -41.71
CA ILE A 729 7.24 -5.55 -41.37
C ILE A 729 7.33 -4.43 -42.43
N ASP A 730 6.19 -4.05 -43.00
CA ASP A 730 6.10 -3.02 -44.03
C ASP A 730 6.25 -1.62 -43.44
N GLN A 731 7.32 -0.93 -43.82
CA GLN A 731 7.61 0.42 -43.35
C GLN A 731 6.58 1.48 -43.79
N LYS A 732 5.75 1.20 -44.80
CA LYS A 732 4.67 2.10 -45.19
C LYS A 732 3.56 2.14 -44.14
N ASN A 733 3.21 0.98 -43.59
CA ASN A 733 2.15 0.86 -42.58
C ASN A 733 2.70 0.99 -41.16
N PHE A 734 3.98 0.67 -40.96
CA PHE A 734 4.66 0.65 -39.66
C PHE A 734 5.95 1.48 -39.72
N PRO A 735 5.87 2.82 -39.70
CA PRO A 735 7.02 3.69 -39.91
C PRO A 735 7.99 3.66 -38.72
N ILE A 736 9.29 3.84 -38.99
CA ILE A 736 10.35 3.87 -37.96
C ILE A 736 10.91 5.30 -37.73
N ASN A 737 10.14 6.32 -38.09
CA ASN A 737 10.53 7.74 -37.95
C ASN A 737 10.60 8.20 -36.48
N TYR A 738 10.12 7.39 -35.54
CA TYR A 738 10.20 7.63 -34.09
C TYR A 738 11.61 7.37 -33.50
N LEU A 739 12.54 6.79 -34.28
CA LEU A 739 13.92 6.56 -33.84
C LEU A 739 14.64 7.91 -33.59
N LYS A 740 15.05 8.15 -32.35
CA LYS A 740 15.64 9.42 -31.91
C LYS A 740 17.14 9.55 -32.16
N LYS A 741 17.91 8.45 -32.13
CA LYS A 741 19.37 8.48 -32.30
C LYS A 741 19.79 8.20 -33.75
N GLU A 742 20.79 8.94 -34.23
CA GLU A 742 21.31 8.81 -35.61
C GLU A 742 21.84 7.41 -35.93
N ASN A 743 22.59 6.80 -35.00
CA ASN A 743 23.11 5.43 -35.15
C ASN A 743 21.98 4.40 -35.33
N HIS A 744 20.84 4.58 -34.66
CA HIS A 744 19.66 3.72 -34.81
C HIS A 744 19.03 3.88 -36.20
N CYS A 745 18.90 5.11 -36.68
CA CYS A 745 18.40 5.39 -38.03
C CYS A 745 19.29 4.77 -39.12
N LEU A 746 20.62 4.88 -38.96
CA LEU A 746 21.60 4.27 -39.87
C LEU A 746 21.52 2.74 -39.86
N MET A 747 21.38 2.13 -38.67
CA MET A 747 21.21 0.69 -38.54
C MET A 747 19.93 0.22 -39.24
N ALA A 748 18.82 0.92 -39.02
CA ALA A 748 17.56 0.59 -39.66
C ALA A 748 17.66 0.67 -41.19
N LYS A 749 18.16 1.80 -41.72
CA LYS A 749 18.40 1.95 -43.17
C LYS A 749 19.20 0.78 -43.75
N ARG A 750 20.29 0.39 -43.07
CA ARG A 750 21.13 -0.73 -43.49
C ARG A 750 20.40 -2.07 -43.48
N LEU A 751 19.63 -2.39 -42.44
CA LEU A 751 18.93 -3.67 -42.34
C LEU A 751 17.80 -3.81 -43.36
N PHE A 752 17.02 -2.74 -43.55
CA PHE A 752 15.89 -2.76 -44.45
C PHE A 752 16.28 -2.63 -45.93
N SER A 753 17.49 -2.14 -46.24
CA SER A 753 18.04 -2.15 -47.60
C SER A 753 18.62 -3.50 -48.03
N MET A 754 18.84 -4.44 -47.10
CA MET A 754 19.38 -5.76 -47.43
C MET A 754 18.35 -6.59 -48.19
N ASP A 755 18.77 -7.25 -49.26
CA ASP A 755 17.97 -8.34 -49.85
C ASP A 755 17.90 -9.55 -48.89
N LYS A 756 17.05 -10.54 -49.22
CA LYS A 756 16.84 -11.73 -48.36
C LYS A 756 18.13 -12.53 -48.13
N LYS A 757 19.03 -12.60 -49.12
CA LYS A 757 20.29 -13.34 -49.03
C LYS A 757 21.30 -12.59 -48.16
N GLN A 758 21.42 -11.28 -48.36
CA GLN A 758 22.25 -10.39 -47.56
C GLN A 758 21.83 -10.42 -46.08
N PHE A 759 20.51 -10.35 -45.82
CA PHE A 759 19.99 -10.43 -44.46
C PHE A 759 20.27 -11.79 -43.82
N LEU A 760 20.13 -12.89 -44.56
CA LEU A 760 20.47 -14.23 -44.05
C LEU A 760 21.95 -14.35 -43.68
N ILE A 761 22.85 -13.81 -44.51
CA ILE A 761 24.30 -13.75 -44.21
C ILE A 761 24.56 -12.90 -42.96
N PHE A 762 23.93 -11.73 -42.87
CA PHE A 762 24.01 -10.87 -41.69
C PHE A 762 23.55 -11.63 -40.44
N ARG A 763 22.39 -12.30 -40.50
CA ARG A 763 21.81 -13.05 -39.39
C ARG A 763 22.70 -14.20 -38.93
N ASN A 764 23.27 -14.94 -39.87
CA ASN A 764 24.19 -16.05 -39.59
C ASN A 764 25.50 -15.58 -38.93
N ASN A 765 25.92 -14.33 -39.18
CA ASN A 765 27.12 -13.75 -38.56
C ASN A 765 26.82 -12.94 -37.30
N TYR A 766 25.58 -12.50 -37.10
CA TYR A 766 25.17 -11.71 -35.94
C TYR A 766 25.45 -12.45 -34.62
N ARG A 767 25.87 -11.72 -33.59
CA ARG A 767 26.00 -12.23 -32.22
C ARG A 767 25.36 -11.24 -31.27
N ALA A 768 24.46 -11.74 -30.43
CA ALA A 768 23.85 -10.96 -29.37
C ALA A 768 24.92 -10.39 -28.43
N LYS A 769 24.65 -9.19 -27.92
CA LYS A 769 25.58 -8.41 -27.07
C LYS A 769 25.06 -8.24 -25.65
N SER A 770 23.77 -8.52 -25.41
CA SER A 770 23.22 -8.60 -24.06
C SER A 770 23.81 -9.77 -23.29
N ILE A 771 23.80 -9.67 -21.96
CA ILE A 771 24.39 -10.71 -21.11
C ILE A 771 23.50 -11.95 -21.00
N ILE A 772 22.18 -11.76 -21.06
CA ILE A 772 21.19 -12.82 -21.29
C ILE A 772 20.91 -12.83 -22.80
N GLN A 773 21.05 -13.98 -23.42
CA GLN A 773 20.89 -14.16 -24.87
C GLN A 773 20.23 -15.51 -25.15
N SER A 774 19.63 -15.66 -26.33
CA SER A 774 19.11 -16.94 -26.80
C SER A 774 20.18 -18.04 -26.84
N LEU A 775 19.75 -19.31 -26.84
CA LEU A 775 20.65 -20.48 -26.85
C LEU A 775 21.62 -20.50 -28.05
N ASP A 776 21.19 -20.00 -29.20
CA ASP A 776 22.02 -19.84 -30.40
C ASP A 776 22.91 -18.57 -30.37
N GLY A 777 22.77 -17.72 -29.36
CA GLY A 777 23.48 -16.45 -29.18
C GLY A 777 23.09 -15.39 -30.20
N LYS A 778 21.84 -15.44 -30.69
CA LYS A 778 21.35 -14.66 -31.82
C LYS A 778 20.30 -13.61 -31.45
N GLU A 779 19.74 -13.64 -30.26
CA GLU A 779 18.72 -12.70 -29.80
C GLU A 779 19.15 -12.09 -28.48
N ASN A 780 18.94 -10.77 -28.33
CA ASN A 780 19.21 -10.10 -27.07
C ASN A 780 18.03 -10.28 -26.12
N TYR A 781 18.24 -10.36 -24.82
CA TYR A 781 17.18 -10.31 -23.81
C TYR A 781 17.47 -9.19 -22.80
N PRO A 782 16.44 -8.59 -22.18
CA PRO A 782 16.66 -7.57 -21.18
C PRO A 782 17.36 -8.14 -19.94
N ASN A 783 18.17 -7.29 -19.31
CA ASN A 783 18.78 -7.58 -18.02
C ASN A 783 17.72 -7.29 -16.93
N ILE A 784 17.14 -8.35 -16.37
CA ILE A 784 16.07 -8.28 -15.35
C ILE A 784 16.59 -8.23 -13.93
#